data_AF-A0A962FC41-F1
#
_entry.id   AF-A0A962FC41-F1
#
_cell.length_a   1.000
_cell.length_b   1.000
_cell.length_c   1.000
_cell.angle_alpha   90.00
_cell.angle_beta   90.00
_cell.angle_gamma   90.00
#
_symmetry.space_group_name_H-M   'P 1'
#
loop_
_entity.id
_entity.type
_entity.pdbx_description
1 polymer ?
#
loop_
_entity_poly.entity_id
_entity_poly.type
_entity_poly.pdbx_seq_one_letter_code
_entity_poly.pdbx_strand_id
1 'polypeptide(L)'
;MAIFQKKYDYKLTHILRDTRPLGTRIYDFLSNSDYAATLYFLAIVFVLLPGPGQYFADLILLLGLLYWWFLIACNRTLCYKMPAWSPYKDKNERDGKPRGIMFMGNSQQYENEEIWFNNADVRTHILYLGTTGAGKTEGLKSIVSNALMWGSGFIYIDGKADTDLWASLCAMVRRFGRDDDLLVLNYMTGNSDDPAPSNTLNPFSSGSASYLTQMLVSLMPEAGGDNAMWKERAISLLSSLMPALTWKRDHQDLPLNINTIRHVMNFPEVVKLSRDAALPDRIREGLKGYLDTLPGYVDAAFDDNGMEKPLGPDQPMVDTNVVKQQHGYLTMQFTRALQSLGNDYGYIFEAKNADIDMVDVVLNRRILVVLIPALEKSPDEAANLGKLVAATLKGMMGSTLGATVEGESNTVIENKPTRSNTPFITVFDEVGYYTTQGMGVMAAQARSLGFCLVYAAQDLAALEKRVKEEAKSITGNCNIKIFGKIEDPMGTQDFFDRTMGKALVSVVGGWTLGGTGESSTSSYYGNTSASVDFKQRATFDDLRGFKEGEAILAFGMVMNVVNLYYANPGTAKAMRVQRFVGLPKTDDFILKHVKDIGALRDRLMSPGWTAAKGGKLPLAPEIAAIAQSTRLNTGDPMHDGALAIVGVQALNGNLDQMAAPAGTAAAQDSTQASASTNPMDFFASRKKLDEVADKDGDDTEGKGKSGSSSGGGGKAPKTAENATDSANIQNVPQGKFDSMEAVEHKAKTGMTMMPENLSDEVKSILKSAADNLAAGLFGSPELQPGAAGGGGGKGLKLPNAPLNNTTPFKR
;
A
#
# COMPACT_ATOMS: atom_id res chain seq x y z
N MET A 1 41.10 -21.13 -24.55
CA MET A 1 40.41 -22.25 -25.23
C MET A 1 39.28 -22.72 -24.32
N ALA A 2 38.12 -23.07 -24.86
CA ALA A 2 37.13 -23.84 -24.11
C ALA A 2 37.57 -25.31 -24.07
N ILE A 3 37.39 -25.99 -22.93
CA ILE A 3 37.68 -27.43 -22.80
C ILE A 3 36.52 -28.22 -23.42
N PHE A 4 36.84 -29.32 -24.10
CA PHE A 4 35.85 -30.16 -24.78
C PHE A 4 35.05 -31.02 -23.78
N GLN A 5 34.11 -30.39 -23.06
CA GLN A 5 33.39 -30.93 -21.89
C GLN A 5 32.97 -32.39 -22.07
N LYS A 6 32.26 -32.74 -23.16
CA LYS A 6 31.75 -34.10 -23.41
C LYS A 6 32.80 -35.23 -23.42
N LYS A 7 34.10 -34.92 -23.50
CA LYS A 7 35.20 -35.91 -23.44
C LYS A 7 36.06 -35.81 -22.16
N TYR A 8 36.21 -34.62 -21.58
CA TYR A 8 37.17 -34.36 -20.51
C TYR A 8 36.54 -33.99 -19.16
N ASP A 9 35.22 -33.79 -19.13
CA ASP A 9 34.47 -33.52 -17.90
C ASP A 9 34.09 -34.84 -17.22
N TYR A 10 34.45 -34.97 -15.93
CA TYR A 10 34.18 -36.16 -15.12
C TYR A 10 33.13 -35.82 -14.08
N LYS A 11 31.94 -36.45 -14.17
CA LYS A 11 30.91 -36.32 -13.13
C LYS A 11 31.51 -36.65 -11.76
N LEU A 12 31.20 -35.82 -10.76
CA LEU A 12 31.70 -35.92 -9.39
C LEU A 12 31.56 -37.34 -8.81
N THR A 13 30.48 -38.04 -9.16
CA THR A 13 30.19 -39.44 -8.77
C THR A 13 31.27 -40.46 -9.15
N HIS A 14 32.07 -40.22 -10.20
CA HIS A 14 33.18 -41.11 -10.56
C HIS A 14 34.44 -40.89 -9.69
N ILE A 15 34.56 -39.73 -9.04
CA ILE A 15 35.69 -39.33 -8.19
C ILE A 15 35.42 -39.70 -6.72
N LEU A 16 34.15 -39.78 -6.34
CA LEU A 16 33.69 -40.22 -5.02
C LEU A 16 33.87 -41.73 -4.83
N ARG A 17 34.38 -42.14 -3.68
CA ARG A 17 34.47 -43.55 -3.27
C ARG A 17 33.54 -43.79 -2.09
N ASP A 18 32.56 -44.67 -2.25
CA ASP A 18 31.76 -45.15 -1.11
C ASP A 18 32.69 -45.93 -0.15
N THR A 19 32.73 -45.47 1.10
CA THR A 19 33.54 -45.99 2.21
C THR A 19 32.69 -46.70 3.28
N ARG A 20 31.36 -46.75 3.13
CA ARG A 20 30.44 -47.38 4.09
C ARG A 20 30.66 -48.91 4.17
N PRO A 21 30.36 -49.57 5.29
CA PRO A 21 30.49 -51.02 5.42
C PRO A 21 29.79 -51.83 4.32
N LEU A 22 30.29 -53.02 4.00
CA LEU A 22 29.66 -53.90 2.99
C LEU A 22 28.21 -54.23 3.36
N GLY A 23 27.92 -54.48 4.64
CA GLY A 23 26.57 -54.76 5.13
C GLY A 23 25.55 -53.66 4.84
N THR A 24 25.93 -52.38 4.96
CA THR A 24 25.02 -51.27 4.62
C THR A 24 24.82 -51.13 3.11
N ARG A 25 25.84 -51.39 2.28
CA ARG A 25 25.66 -51.40 0.81
C ARG A 25 24.77 -52.54 0.34
N ILE A 26 24.88 -53.71 0.96
CA ILE A 26 24.01 -54.86 0.70
C ILE A 26 22.58 -54.56 1.18
N TYR A 27 22.40 -53.90 2.34
CA TYR A 27 21.09 -53.44 2.80
C TYR A 27 20.45 -52.45 1.80
N ASP A 28 21.19 -51.43 1.34
CA ASP A 28 20.68 -50.46 0.36
C ASP A 28 20.26 -51.16 -0.95
N PHE A 29 21.13 -52.03 -1.49
CA PHE A 29 20.87 -52.79 -2.71
C PHE A 29 19.65 -53.71 -2.57
N LEU A 30 19.49 -54.38 -1.42
CA LEU A 30 18.35 -55.26 -1.15
C LEU A 30 17.07 -54.51 -0.75
N SER A 31 17.14 -53.20 -0.46
CA SER A 31 15.98 -52.36 -0.13
C SER A 31 15.39 -51.63 -1.35
N ASN A 32 16.12 -51.56 -2.46
CA ASN A 32 15.68 -50.91 -3.69
C ASN A 32 14.61 -51.74 -4.41
N SER A 33 13.54 -51.09 -4.87
CA SER A 33 12.39 -51.74 -5.51
C SER A 33 12.75 -52.46 -6.82
N ASP A 34 13.60 -51.86 -7.66
CA ASP A 34 13.93 -52.39 -8.99
C ASP A 34 14.88 -53.59 -8.88
N TYR A 35 15.85 -53.55 -7.96
CA TYR A 35 16.68 -54.71 -7.66
C TYR A 35 15.87 -55.83 -7.00
N ALA A 36 14.94 -55.51 -6.11
CA ALA A 36 14.02 -56.52 -5.54
C ALA A 36 13.16 -57.18 -6.63
N ALA A 37 12.53 -56.41 -7.51
CA ALA A 37 11.73 -56.92 -8.63
C ALA A 37 12.58 -57.78 -9.58
N THR A 38 13.81 -57.35 -9.89
CA THR A 38 14.76 -58.10 -10.73
C THR A 38 15.16 -59.43 -10.08
N LEU A 39 15.37 -59.45 -8.75
CA LEU A 39 15.69 -60.67 -8.00
C LEU A 39 14.52 -61.66 -7.99
N TYR A 40 13.27 -61.20 -7.79
CA TYR A 40 12.09 -62.07 -7.90
C TYR A 40 11.88 -62.59 -9.33
N PHE A 41 12.10 -61.75 -10.35
CA PHE A 41 12.01 -62.18 -11.75
C PHE A 41 13.06 -63.25 -12.08
N LEU A 42 14.32 -63.06 -11.66
CA LEU A 42 15.38 -64.06 -11.81
C LEU A 42 15.05 -65.36 -11.07
N ALA A 43 14.51 -65.29 -9.85
CA ALA A 43 14.09 -66.47 -9.09
C ALA A 43 12.99 -67.26 -9.82
N ILE A 44 11.97 -66.58 -10.36
CA ILE A 44 10.89 -67.20 -11.14
C ILE A 44 11.43 -67.85 -12.42
N VAL A 45 12.28 -67.13 -13.18
CA VAL A 45 12.90 -67.67 -14.40
C VAL A 45 13.78 -68.88 -14.09
N PHE A 46 14.53 -68.87 -12.99
CA PHE A 46 15.39 -69.98 -12.58
C PHE A 46 14.59 -71.24 -12.21
N VAL A 47 13.42 -71.10 -11.58
CA VAL A 47 12.51 -72.23 -11.28
C VAL A 47 11.82 -72.76 -12.55
N LEU A 48 11.55 -71.90 -13.54
CA LEU A 48 10.96 -72.29 -14.83
C LEU A 48 11.94 -72.98 -15.79
N LEU A 49 13.26 -72.81 -15.61
CA LEU A 49 14.27 -73.45 -16.46
C LEU A 49 14.42 -74.95 -16.11
N PRO A 50 14.27 -75.87 -17.09
CA PRO A 50 14.35 -77.31 -16.84
C PRO A 50 15.78 -77.72 -16.47
N GLY A 51 15.94 -78.44 -15.36
CA GLY A 51 17.22 -78.88 -14.84
C GLY A 51 17.38 -78.54 -13.35
N PRO A 52 18.53 -77.98 -12.91
CA PRO A 52 18.83 -77.83 -11.48
C PRO A 52 17.88 -76.90 -10.73
N GLY A 53 17.25 -75.93 -11.39
CA GLY A 53 16.37 -74.94 -10.74
C GLY A 53 15.15 -75.56 -10.04
N GLN A 54 14.60 -76.64 -10.60
CA GLN A 54 13.44 -77.32 -10.02
C GLN A 54 13.77 -78.05 -8.70
N TYR A 55 14.99 -78.58 -8.56
CA TYR A 55 15.43 -79.23 -7.32
C TYR A 55 15.65 -78.25 -6.15
N PHE A 56 15.80 -76.96 -6.44
CA PHE A 56 15.95 -75.90 -5.43
C PHE A 56 14.71 -75.00 -5.29
N ALA A 57 13.59 -75.34 -5.93
CA ALA A 57 12.39 -74.50 -5.96
C ALA A 57 11.86 -74.16 -4.55
N ASP A 58 11.77 -75.14 -3.65
CA ASP A 58 11.32 -74.93 -2.27
C ASP A 58 12.26 -74.01 -1.47
N LEU A 59 13.57 -74.12 -1.70
CA LEU A 59 14.58 -73.27 -1.07
C LEU A 59 14.50 -71.83 -1.59
N ILE A 60 14.28 -71.66 -2.90
CA ILE A 60 14.09 -70.36 -3.55
C ILE A 60 12.80 -69.70 -3.07
N LEU A 61 11.70 -70.47 -2.93
CA LEU A 61 10.44 -70.00 -2.36
C LEU A 61 10.61 -69.53 -0.90
N LEU A 62 11.31 -70.31 -0.08
CA LEU A 62 11.58 -69.98 1.33
C LEU A 62 12.45 -68.72 1.46
N LEU A 63 13.51 -68.60 0.65
CA LEU A 63 14.35 -67.39 0.61
C LEU A 63 13.56 -66.17 0.10
N GLY A 64 12.68 -66.35 -0.89
CA GLY A 64 11.76 -65.32 -1.36
C GLY A 64 10.78 -64.86 -0.27
N LEU A 65 10.21 -65.76 0.52
CA LEU A 65 9.33 -65.43 1.64
C LEU A 65 10.07 -64.68 2.76
N LEU A 66 11.30 -65.09 3.09
CA LEU A 66 12.16 -64.36 4.03
C LEU A 66 12.55 -62.98 3.51
N TYR A 67 12.84 -62.85 2.21
CA TYR A 67 13.13 -61.57 1.57
C TYR A 67 11.89 -60.65 1.51
N TRP A 68 10.70 -61.20 1.31
CA TRP A 68 9.43 -60.47 1.37
C TRP A 68 9.14 -59.96 2.79
N TRP A 69 9.36 -60.78 3.83
CA TRP A 69 9.31 -60.33 5.23
C TRP A 69 10.35 -59.22 5.52
N PHE A 70 11.56 -59.35 5.00
CA PHE A 70 12.59 -58.30 5.11
C PHE A 70 12.14 -56.99 4.45
N LEU A 71 11.60 -57.02 3.22
CA LEU A 71 11.09 -55.84 2.51
C LEU A 71 9.87 -55.18 3.19
N ILE A 72 9.08 -55.94 3.96
CA ILE A 72 8.01 -55.41 4.82
C ILE A 72 8.59 -54.75 6.09
N ALA A 73 9.66 -55.32 6.65
CA ALA A 73 10.37 -54.76 7.80
C ALA A 73 11.32 -53.58 7.42
N CYS A 74 11.67 -53.43 6.15
CA CYS A 74 12.50 -52.33 5.66
C CYS A 74 11.86 -50.97 5.93
N ASN A 75 12.70 -50.05 6.40
CA ASN A 75 12.24 -48.74 6.84
C ASN A 75 12.05 -47.83 5.63
N ARG A 76 10.79 -47.45 5.37
CA ARG A 76 10.44 -46.43 4.39
C ARG A 76 10.64 -45.06 5.03
N THR A 77 11.40 -44.18 4.39
CA THR A 77 11.66 -42.80 4.82
C THR A 77 11.88 -41.95 3.58
N LEU A 78 11.14 -40.85 3.44
CA LEU A 78 11.38 -39.89 2.37
C LEU A 78 12.50 -38.91 2.74
N CYS A 79 13.06 -38.22 1.74
CA CYS A 79 14.05 -37.15 1.88
C CYS A 79 13.68 -36.04 2.91
N TYR A 80 12.39 -35.75 3.08
CA TYR A 80 11.86 -34.77 4.03
C TYR A 80 10.78 -35.40 4.93
N LYS A 81 9.56 -34.85 5.03
CA LYS A 81 8.48 -35.44 5.83
C LYS A 81 7.69 -36.47 5.03
N MET A 82 6.96 -37.35 5.72
CA MET A 82 5.88 -38.13 5.11
C MET A 82 4.55 -37.36 5.09
N PRO A 83 3.72 -37.52 4.04
CA PRO A 83 2.39 -36.92 3.98
C PRO A 83 1.52 -37.42 5.15
N ALA A 84 0.68 -36.53 5.70
CA ALA A 84 -0.03 -36.75 6.97
C ALA A 84 -1.02 -37.95 6.99
N TRP A 85 -1.43 -38.44 5.82
CA TRP A 85 -2.26 -39.65 5.65
C TRP A 85 -1.44 -40.94 5.45
N SER A 86 -0.11 -40.90 5.53
CA SER A 86 0.74 -42.09 5.47
C SER A 86 0.43 -43.04 6.63
N PRO A 87 0.27 -44.35 6.40
CA PRO A 87 0.13 -45.35 7.47
C PRO A 87 1.46 -45.67 8.16
N TYR A 88 2.59 -45.17 7.64
CA TYR A 88 3.94 -45.45 8.14
C TYR A 88 4.43 -44.38 9.12
N LYS A 89 5.34 -44.77 10.02
CA LYS A 89 5.96 -43.85 10.98
C LYS A 89 7.03 -42.99 10.31
N ASP A 90 6.93 -41.69 10.46
CA ASP A 90 7.89 -40.73 9.93
C ASP A 90 9.10 -40.59 10.88
N LYS A 91 10.28 -41.10 10.47
CA LYS A 91 11.51 -40.98 11.25
C LYS A 91 12.09 -39.56 11.31
N ASN A 92 11.69 -38.70 10.36
CA ASN A 92 12.15 -37.32 10.30
C ASN A 92 11.28 -36.39 11.17
N GLU A 93 10.32 -36.94 11.92
CA GLU A 93 9.51 -36.25 12.91
C GLU A 93 9.72 -36.84 14.31
N ARG A 94 9.86 -35.99 15.34
CA ARG A 94 10.27 -36.43 16.70
C ARG A 94 9.29 -37.42 17.34
N ASP A 95 8.01 -37.28 17.02
CA ASP A 95 6.93 -38.12 17.56
C ASP A 95 6.71 -39.41 16.77
N GLY A 96 7.46 -39.64 15.68
CA GLY A 96 7.23 -40.75 14.74
C GLY A 96 5.94 -40.65 13.93
N LYS A 97 5.20 -39.53 14.02
CA LYS A 97 3.91 -39.32 13.34
C LYS A 97 4.11 -38.50 12.05
N PRO A 98 3.60 -38.96 10.89
CA PRO A 98 3.66 -38.18 9.66
C PRO A 98 2.83 -36.90 9.79
N ARG A 99 3.35 -35.78 9.26
CA ARG A 99 2.72 -34.44 9.35
C ARG A 99 2.89 -33.58 8.09
N GLY A 100 3.40 -34.14 6.98
CA GLY A 100 3.53 -33.44 5.72
C GLY A 100 2.17 -33.01 5.17
N ILE A 101 2.01 -31.72 4.90
CA ILE A 101 0.78 -31.14 4.31
C ILE A 101 1.04 -30.41 3.00
N MET A 102 2.26 -29.90 2.79
CA MET A 102 2.63 -29.14 1.60
C MET A 102 3.53 -29.97 0.70
N PHE A 103 3.04 -30.26 -0.50
CA PHE A 103 3.78 -30.93 -1.56
C PHE A 103 4.57 -29.90 -2.37
N MET A 104 5.89 -30.09 -2.43
CA MET A 104 6.78 -29.22 -3.20
C MET A 104 7.14 -29.81 -4.56
N GLY A 105 6.99 -31.13 -4.77
CA GLY A 105 7.43 -31.84 -5.96
C GLY A 105 8.22 -33.11 -5.62
N ASN A 106 9.09 -33.54 -6.54
CA ASN A 106 9.81 -34.81 -6.47
C ASN A 106 11.34 -34.64 -6.55
N SER A 107 12.09 -35.47 -5.85
CA SER A 107 13.57 -35.44 -5.82
C SER A 107 14.19 -36.11 -7.05
N GLN A 108 15.01 -35.39 -7.81
CA GLN A 108 15.80 -35.98 -8.91
C GLN A 108 16.91 -36.91 -8.39
N GLN A 109 17.37 -36.71 -7.15
CA GLN A 109 18.53 -37.42 -6.59
C GLN A 109 18.18 -38.75 -5.92
N TYR A 110 16.91 -38.95 -5.56
CA TYR A 110 16.41 -40.12 -4.84
C TYR A 110 15.18 -40.67 -5.56
N GLU A 111 15.39 -41.27 -6.74
CA GLU A 111 14.40 -42.11 -7.46
C GLU A 111 12.98 -41.51 -7.59
N ASN A 112 12.89 -40.19 -7.76
CA ASN A 112 11.63 -39.43 -7.86
C ASN A 112 10.76 -39.43 -6.57
N GLU A 113 11.37 -39.63 -5.39
CA GLU A 113 10.73 -39.50 -4.08
C GLU A 113 9.96 -38.19 -3.91
N GLU A 114 8.79 -38.24 -3.27
CA GLU A 114 7.97 -37.07 -2.95
C GLU A 114 8.58 -36.20 -1.85
N ILE A 115 8.43 -34.88 -1.97
CA ILE A 115 8.93 -33.90 -1.00
C ILE A 115 7.76 -33.19 -0.32
N TRP A 116 7.61 -33.45 0.98
CA TRP A 116 6.59 -32.87 1.84
C TRP A 116 7.18 -32.07 3.01
N PHE A 117 6.52 -30.96 3.36
CA PHE A 117 6.79 -30.17 4.57
C PHE A 117 5.58 -30.13 5.51
N ASN A 118 5.85 -30.06 6.82
CA ASN A 118 4.79 -29.96 7.84
C ASN A 118 4.38 -28.49 8.08
N ASN A 119 3.24 -28.27 8.76
CA ASN A 119 2.72 -26.92 9.06
C ASN A 119 3.73 -26.02 9.82
N ALA A 120 4.53 -26.57 10.75
CA ALA A 120 5.52 -25.81 11.51
C ALA A 120 6.77 -25.42 10.69
N ASP A 121 7.12 -26.25 9.69
CA ASP A 121 8.18 -25.99 8.71
C ASP A 121 7.73 -24.92 7.70
N VAL A 122 6.52 -25.06 7.13
CA VAL A 122 5.98 -24.11 6.13
C VAL A 122 5.79 -22.70 6.72
N ARG A 123 5.46 -22.60 8.01
CA ARG A 123 5.44 -21.33 8.76
C ARG A 123 6.82 -20.69 9.00
N THR A 124 7.93 -21.31 8.55
CA THR A 124 9.26 -20.67 8.55
C THR A 124 9.60 -19.90 7.28
N HIS A 125 8.59 -19.63 6.45
CA HIS A 125 8.66 -18.79 5.25
C HIS A 125 9.56 -19.38 4.14
N ILE A 126 9.23 -19.04 2.90
CA ILE A 126 9.85 -19.56 1.68
C ILE A 126 10.50 -18.40 0.94
N LEU A 127 11.79 -18.55 0.62
CA LEU A 127 12.49 -17.70 -0.33
C LEU A 127 12.62 -18.45 -1.66
N TYR A 128 12.16 -17.87 -2.77
CA TYR A 128 12.34 -18.43 -4.12
C TYR A 128 13.13 -17.44 -4.98
N LEU A 129 14.37 -17.79 -5.31
CA LEU A 129 15.20 -17.08 -6.27
C LEU A 129 15.21 -17.83 -7.61
N GLY A 130 14.99 -17.11 -8.71
CA GLY A 130 15.00 -17.68 -10.05
C GLY A 130 14.71 -16.64 -11.13
N THR A 131 15.54 -16.62 -12.18
CA THR A 131 15.47 -15.63 -13.26
C THR A 131 14.21 -15.79 -14.12
N THR A 132 13.91 -14.77 -14.94
CA THR A 132 12.83 -14.83 -15.92
C THR A 132 12.98 -16.04 -16.83
N GLY A 133 11.95 -16.89 -16.91
CA GLY A 133 11.98 -18.18 -17.61
C GLY A 133 12.28 -19.39 -16.71
N ALA A 134 12.74 -19.23 -15.46
CA ALA A 134 13.05 -20.36 -14.57
C ALA A 134 11.81 -21.15 -14.05
N GLY A 135 10.60 -20.89 -14.57
CA GLY A 135 9.35 -21.50 -14.11
C GLY A 135 8.78 -20.91 -12.80
N LYS A 136 9.36 -19.82 -12.26
CA LYS A 136 9.02 -19.24 -10.95
C LYS A 136 7.52 -19.07 -10.71
N THR A 137 6.81 -18.38 -11.60
CA THR A 137 5.37 -18.10 -11.48
C THR A 137 4.51 -19.38 -11.59
N GLU A 138 4.96 -20.42 -12.30
CA GLU A 138 4.29 -21.73 -12.29
C GLU A 138 4.49 -22.45 -10.95
N GLY A 139 5.71 -22.41 -10.40
CA GLY A 139 6.00 -22.93 -9.06
C GLY A 139 5.20 -22.21 -7.95
N LEU A 140 5.01 -20.90 -8.07
CA LEU A 140 4.16 -20.11 -7.17
C LEU A 140 2.67 -20.46 -7.31
N LYS A 141 2.17 -20.69 -8.54
CA LYS A 141 0.83 -21.24 -8.78
C LYS A 141 0.66 -22.62 -8.10
N SER A 142 1.65 -23.50 -8.19
CA SER A 142 1.65 -24.79 -7.48
C SER A 142 1.70 -24.66 -5.94
N ILE A 143 2.37 -23.63 -5.43
CA ILE A 143 2.39 -23.33 -3.99
C ILE A 143 1.00 -22.87 -3.49
N VAL A 144 0.28 -22.02 -4.24
CA VAL A 144 -1.09 -21.62 -3.84
C VAL A 144 -2.15 -22.69 -4.13
N SER A 145 -1.92 -23.60 -5.08
CA SER A 145 -2.83 -24.74 -5.29
C SER A 145 -2.85 -25.70 -4.10
N ASN A 146 -1.73 -25.87 -3.38
CA ASN A 146 -1.70 -26.56 -2.08
C ASN A 146 -2.65 -25.88 -1.06
N ALA A 147 -2.66 -24.55 -0.98
CA ALA A 147 -3.57 -23.83 -0.09
C ALA A 147 -5.05 -24.10 -0.42
N LEU A 148 -5.41 -24.11 -1.70
CA LEU A 148 -6.77 -24.44 -2.14
C LEU A 148 -7.15 -25.89 -1.81
N MET A 149 -6.24 -26.85 -1.98
CA MET A 149 -6.45 -28.25 -1.57
C MET A 149 -6.72 -28.40 -0.06
N TRP A 150 -6.19 -27.49 0.77
CA TRP A 150 -6.45 -27.46 2.21
C TRP A 150 -7.76 -26.77 2.61
N GLY A 151 -8.55 -26.28 1.65
CA GLY A 151 -9.67 -25.36 1.93
C GLY A 151 -9.23 -23.98 2.44
N SER A 152 -7.97 -23.60 2.22
CA SER A 152 -7.46 -22.28 2.56
C SER A 152 -7.59 -21.29 1.41
N GLY A 153 -7.74 -20.02 1.77
CA GLY A 153 -7.41 -18.91 0.89
C GLY A 153 -5.91 -18.60 0.90
N PHE A 154 -5.55 -17.60 0.09
CA PHE A 154 -4.20 -17.06 -0.03
C PHE A 154 -4.26 -15.60 -0.46
N ILE A 155 -3.19 -14.85 -0.21
CA ILE A 155 -2.95 -13.54 -0.80
C ILE A 155 -1.84 -13.68 -1.84
N TYR A 156 -2.04 -13.20 -3.06
CA TYR A 156 -1.02 -13.19 -4.12
C TYR A 156 -0.77 -11.75 -4.55
N ILE A 157 0.44 -11.25 -4.34
CA ILE A 157 0.88 -9.92 -4.79
C ILE A 157 1.84 -10.12 -5.95
N ASP A 158 1.44 -9.63 -7.12
CA ASP A 158 2.22 -9.71 -8.35
C ASP A 158 2.82 -8.34 -8.69
N GLY A 159 4.15 -8.24 -8.64
CA GLY A 159 4.91 -7.06 -9.05
C GLY A 159 5.06 -6.86 -10.56
N LYS A 160 4.61 -7.81 -11.38
CA LYS A 160 4.62 -7.73 -12.85
C LYS A 160 3.27 -7.25 -13.41
N ALA A 161 2.18 -7.48 -12.68
CA ALA A 161 0.79 -7.28 -13.10
C ALA A 161 0.42 -8.05 -14.39
N ASP A 162 0.69 -9.35 -14.40
CA ASP A 162 0.46 -10.22 -15.54
C ASP A 162 -1.01 -10.69 -15.64
N THR A 163 -1.68 -10.31 -16.73
CA THR A 163 -3.07 -10.69 -16.98
C THR A 163 -3.27 -12.19 -17.21
N ASP A 164 -2.26 -12.92 -17.70
CA ASP A 164 -2.32 -14.38 -17.86
C ASP A 164 -2.18 -15.11 -16.51
N LEU A 165 -1.50 -14.49 -15.54
CA LEU A 165 -1.46 -14.98 -14.16
C LEU A 165 -2.84 -14.81 -13.50
N TRP A 166 -3.48 -13.65 -13.64
CA TRP A 166 -4.86 -13.44 -13.17
C TRP A 166 -5.84 -14.42 -13.82
N ALA A 167 -5.73 -14.66 -15.14
CA ALA A 167 -6.54 -15.65 -15.85
C ALA A 167 -6.29 -17.09 -15.37
N SER A 168 -5.04 -17.43 -15.03
CA SER A 168 -4.64 -18.72 -14.45
C SER A 168 -5.20 -18.91 -13.04
N LEU A 169 -5.11 -17.89 -12.18
CA LEU A 169 -5.61 -17.93 -10.80
C LEU A 169 -7.15 -18.01 -10.78
N CYS A 170 -7.85 -17.25 -11.62
CA CYS A 170 -9.29 -17.39 -11.84
C CYS A 170 -9.66 -18.84 -12.22
N ALA A 171 -8.95 -19.44 -13.18
CA ALA A 171 -9.22 -20.82 -13.60
C ALA A 171 -8.92 -21.84 -12.50
N MET A 172 -7.91 -21.58 -11.66
CA MET A 172 -7.57 -22.43 -10.53
C MET A 172 -8.68 -22.40 -9.47
N VAL A 173 -9.06 -21.21 -9.01
CA VAL A 173 -10.10 -21.02 -7.97
C VAL A 173 -11.45 -21.57 -8.43
N ARG A 174 -11.81 -21.37 -9.71
CA ARG A 174 -13.01 -21.94 -10.33
C ARG A 174 -13.04 -23.47 -10.32
N ARG A 175 -11.91 -24.15 -10.48
CA ARG A 175 -11.81 -25.63 -10.39
C ARG A 175 -12.07 -26.15 -8.97
N PHE A 176 -11.81 -25.35 -7.94
CA PHE A 176 -12.15 -25.65 -6.55
C PHE A 176 -13.54 -25.15 -6.13
N GLY A 177 -14.30 -24.51 -7.05
CA GLY A 177 -15.66 -24.03 -6.78
C GLY A 177 -15.74 -22.81 -5.86
N ARG A 178 -14.64 -22.07 -5.65
CA ARG A 178 -14.55 -20.94 -4.71
C ARG A 178 -14.53 -19.56 -5.41
N ASP A 179 -15.24 -19.43 -6.53
CA ASP A 179 -15.32 -18.17 -7.30
C ASP A 179 -15.77 -16.98 -6.44
N ASP A 180 -16.72 -17.20 -5.52
CA ASP A 180 -17.28 -16.18 -4.63
C ASP A 180 -16.29 -15.69 -3.54
N ASP A 181 -15.20 -16.43 -3.29
CA ASP A 181 -14.13 -16.04 -2.37
C ASP A 181 -13.01 -15.23 -3.06
N LEU A 182 -13.08 -15.01 -4.37
CA LEU A 182 -12.03 -14.36 -5.16
C LEU A 182 -12.22 -12.85 -5.28
N LEU A 183 -11.30 -12.10 -4.68
CA LEU A 183 -11.23 -10.63 -4.67
C LEU A 183 -9.96 -10.16 -5.39
N VAL A 184 -10.00 -9.00 -6.05
CA VAL A 184 -8.84 -8.46 -6.77
C VAL A 184 -8.64 -6.96 -6.56
N LEU A 185 -7.41 -6.58 -6.22
CA LEU A 185 -6.92 -5.21 -6.25
C LEU A 185 -6.07 -5.02 -7.49
N ASN A 186 -6.65 -4.43 -8.51
CA ASN A 186 -5.98 -4.15 -9.76
C ASN A 186 -5.54 -2.68 -9.79
N TYR A 187 -4.24 -2.42 -9.65
CA TYR A 187 -3.68 -1.06 -9.76
C TYR A 187 -3.29 -0.68 -11.20
N MET A 188 -3.38 -1.60 -12.18
CA MET A 188 -3.17 -1.24 -13.60
C MET A 188 -4.24 -0.23 -14.04
N THR A 189 -3.86 0.74 -14.86
CA THR A 189 -4.85 1.59 -15.58
C THR A 189 -4.78 1.43 -17.10
N GLY A 190 -3.90 0.56 -17.61
CA GLY A 190 -3.79 0.29 -19.06
C GLY A 190 -3.30 1.49 -19.86
N ASN A 191 -2.67 2.47 -19.21
CA ASN A 191 -2.40 3.81 -19.73
C ASN A 191 -3.68 4.50 -20.28
N SER A 192 -4.79 4.36 -19.56
CA SER A 192 -6.07 5.04 -19.80
C SER A 192 -6.58 5.75 -18.54
N ASP A 193 -7.44 6.76 -18.73
CA ASP A 193 -8.07 7.52 -17.64
C ASP A 193 -9.32 6.82 -17.07
N ASP A 194 -9.82 5.78 -17.74
CA ASP A 194 -10.97 4.99 -17.28
C ASP A 194 -10.56 4.02 -16.15
N PRO A 195 -11.32 3.93 -15.04
CA PRO A 195 -11.03 2.99 -13.96
C PRO A 195 -11.02 1.53 -14.42
N ALA A 196 -9.88 0.86 -14.26
CA ALA A 196 -9.78 -0.57 -14.52
C ALA A 196 -10.67 -1.38 -13.54
N PRO A 197 -11.26 -2.51 -13.97
CA PRO A 197 -12.03 -3.36 -13.07
C PRO A 197 -11.19 -3.86 -11.88
N SER A 198 -11.56 -3.42 -10.69
CA SER A 198 -10.98 -3.78 -9.39
C SER A 198 -12.09 -3.88 -8.35
N ASN A 199 -11.85 -4.63 -7.28
CA ASN A 199 -12.57 -4.44 -6.02
C ASN A 199 -12.02 -3.22 -5.28
N THR A 200 -12.83 -2.72 -4.35
CA THR A 200 -12.52 -1.55 -3.52
C THR A 200 -11.87 -1.96 -2.18
N LEU A 201 -10.93 -1.16 -1.70
CA LEU A 201 -10.27 -1.31 -0.40
C LEU A 201 -10.18 0.06 0.26
N ASN A 202 -10.78 0.20 1.44
CA ASN A 202 -10.64 1.41 2.25
C ASN A 202 -9.90 1.06 3.55
N PRO A 203 -8.59 1.35 3.65
CA PRO A 203 -7.78 0.99 4.81
C PRO A 203 -8.07 1.85 6.05
N PHE A 204 -8.93 2.88 5.94
CA PHE A 204 -9.36 3.71 7.06
C PHE A 204 -10.71 3.28 7.67
N SER A 205 -11.43 2.37 7.00
CA SER A 205 -12.71 1.83 7.47
C SER A 205 -12.58 1.01 8.76
N SER A 206 -11.44 0.36 8.97
CA SER A 206 -11.12 -0.42 10.17
C SER A 206 -9.76 0.00 10.77
N GLY A 207 -9.32 -0.65 11.85
CA GLY A 207 -8.04 -0.36 12.52
C GLY A 207 -8.05 0.86 13.46
N SER A 208 -6.98 0.99 14.25
CA SER A 208 -6.84 2.00 15.30
C SER A 208 -6.15 3.28 14.83
N ALA A 209 -6.40 4.40 15.50
CA ALA A 209 -5.81 5.70 15.18
C ALA A 209 -4.29 5.65 14.97
N SER A 210 -3.54 5.06 15.92
CA SER A 210 -2.07 4.97 15.86
C SER A 210 -1.60 4.13 14.67
N TYR A 211 -2.33 3.09 14.29
CA TYR A 211 -2.02 2.30 13.09
C TYR A 211 -2.27 3.10 11.80
N LEU A 212 -3.40 3.80 11.69
CA LEU A 212 -3.72 4.64 10.52
C LEU A 212 -2.73 5.81 10.37
N THR A 213 -2.31 6.41 11.49
CA THR A 213 -1.18 7.35 11.51
C THR A 213 0.09 6.69 10.97
N GLN A 214 0.53 5.54 11.51
CA GLN A 214 1.76 4.86 11.05
C GLN A 214 1.73 4.50 9.57
N MET A 215 0.59 4.05 9.04
CA MET A 215 0.40 3.78 7.62
C MET A 215 0.65 5.03 6.77
N LEU A 216 -0.04 6.14 7.05
CA LEU A 216 0.17 7.41 6.33
C LEU A 216 1.59 7.97 6.50
N VAL A 217 2.20 7.81 7.69
CA VAL A 217 3.59 8.22 7.95
C VAL A 217 4.60 7.41 7.13
N SER A 218 4.33 6.13 6.87
CA SER A 218 5.17 5.29 5.99
C SER A 218 5.16 5.75 4.53
N LEU A 219 4.05 6.32 4.07
CA LEU A 219 3.88 6.83 2.70
C LEU A 219 4.55 8.19 2.48
N MET A 220 4.87 8.93 3.56
CA MET A 220 5.69 10.14 3.45
C MET A 220 7.10 9.83 2.92
N PRO A 221 7.72 10.73 2.14
CA PRO A 221 9.11 10.61 1.73
C PRO A 221 10.06 10.57 2.95
N GLU A 222 11.24 10.00 2.78
CA GLU A 222 12.33 10.17 3.76
C GLU A 222 12.86 11.60 3.70
N ALA A 223 13.16 12.16 4.87
CA ALA A 223 13.49 13.58 5.03
C ALA A 223 14.83 13.71 5.75
N GLY A 224 15.80 14.34 5.09
CA GLY A 224 17.11 14.67 5.67
C GLY A 224 17.21 16.15 6.02
N GLY A 225 18.07 16.48 7.00
CA GLY A 225 18.25 17.86 7.48
C GLY A 225 16.97 18.44 8.08
N ASP A 226 16.76 19.74 7.91
CA ASP A 226 15.65 20.49 8.52
C ASP A 226 14.25 19.96 8.14
N ASN A 227 14.13 19.27 6.99
CA ASN A 227 12.90 18.60 6.60
C ASN A 227 12.46 17.49 7.59
N ALA A 228 13.39 16.93 8.38
CA ALA A 228 13.05 15.97 9.43
C ALA A 228 12.20 16.61 10.54
N MET A 229 12.52 17.84 10.96
CA MET A 229 11.72 18.59 11.94
C MET A 229 10.29 18.84 11.43
N TRP A 230 10.15 19.25 10.17
CA TRP A 230 8.84 19.44 9.54
C TRP A 230 8.06 18.13 9.44
N LYS A 231 8.73 17.01 9.15
CA LYS A 231 8.13 15.66 9.16
C LYS A 231 7.64 15.26 10.55
N GLU A 232 8.41 15.47 11.61
CA GLU A 232 7.99 15.19 13.00
C GLU A 232 6.79 16.03 13.43
N ARG A 233 6.75 17.32 13.08
CA ARG A 233 5.58 18.16 13.34
C ARG A 233 4.35 17.74 12.51
N ALA A 234 4.53 17.21 11.30
CA ALA A 234 3.46 16.64 10.50
C ALA A 234 2.93 15.31 11.10
N ILE A 235 3.80 14.49 11.71
CA ILE A 235 3.39 13.32 12.51
C ILE A 235 2.55 13.77 13.71
N SER A 236 2.89 14.87 14.38
CA SER A 236 2.10 15.41 15.52
C SER A 236 0.69 15.87 15.12
N LEU A 237 0.56 16.60 14.00
CA LEU A 237 -0.75 16.91 13.38
C LEU A 237 -1.57 15.64 13.15
N LEU A 238 -0.98 14.62 12.51
CA LEU A 238 -1.71 13.41 12.19
C LEU A 238 -2.04 12.54 13.43
N SER A 239 -1.20 12.59 14.46
CA SER A 239 -1.38 11.86 15.73
C SER A 239 -2.46 12.47 16.62
N SER A 240 -2.72 13.78 16.49
CA SER A 240 -3.85 14.45 17.17
C SER A 240 -5.15 14.34 16.36
N LEU A 241 -5.07 14.33 15.03
CA LEU A 241 -6.24 14.24 14.14
C LEU A 241 -6.86 12.83 14.06
N MET A 242 -6.04 11.78 13.93
CA MET A 242 -6.55 10.41 13.74
C MET A 242 -7.40 9.86 14.90
N PRO A 243 -7.11 10.15 16.19
CA PRO A 243 -7.99 9.78 17.30
C PRO A 243 -9.39 10.42 17.21
N ALA A 244 -9.49 11.69 16.79
CA ALA A 244 -10.77 12.36 16.61
C ALA A 244 -11.56 11.79 15.43
N LEU A 245 -10.89 11.53 14.30
CA LEU A 245 -11.50 10.93 13.12
C LEU A 245 -11.99 9.49 13.38
N THR A 246 -11.17 8.64 14.02
CA THR A 246 -11.58 7.28 14.38
C THR A 246 -12.68 7.25 15.44
N TRP A 247 -12.67 8.15 16.43
CA TRP A 247 -13.78 8.23 17.37
C TRP A 247 -15.11 8.55 16.66
N LYS A 248 -15.11 9.50 15.70
CA LYS A 248 -16.30 9.80 14.89
C LYS A 248 -16.73 8.64 13.98
N ARG A 249 -15.78 7.91 13.41
CA ARG A 249 -16.07 6.66 12.67
C ARG A 249 -16.80 5.65 13.55
N ASP A 250 -16.28 5.44 14.76
CA ASP A 250 -16.71 4.35 15.66
C ASP A 250 -17.97 4.71 16.50
N HIS A 251 -18.34 5.99 16.60
CA HIS A 251 -19.46 6.47 17.45
C HIS A 251 -20.49 7.37 16.74
N GLN A 252 -20.22 7.81 15.51
CA GLN A 252 -21.12 8.68 14.72
C GLN A 252 -21.34 8.15 13.30
N ASP A 253 -20.99 6.88 13.04
CA ASP A 253 -21.04 6.21 11.73
C ASP A 253 -20.45 7.04 10.58
N LEU A 254 -19.45 7.90 10.86
CA LEU A 254 -18.87 8.80 9.87
C LEU A 254 -17.81 8.05 9.03
N PRO A 255 -18.08 7.71 7.76
CA PRO A 255 -17.21 6.82 7.01
C PRO A 255 -15.95 7.57 6.54
N LEU A 256 -14.83 7.26 7.18
CA LEU A 256 -13.52 7.80 6.81
C LEU A 256 -13.11 7.30 5.43
N ASN A 257 -12.79 8.21 4.53
CA ASN A 257 -12.08 7.92 3.29
C ASN A 257 -10.97 8.98 3.06
N ILE A 258 -10.13 8.75 2.06
CA ILE A 258 -8.98 9.60 1.76
C ILE A 258 -9.35 11.09 1.57
N ASN A 259 -10.50 11.37 0.93
CA ASN A 259 -10.97 12.72 0.68
C ASN A 259 -11.55 13.41 1.93
N THR A 260 -12.17 12.65 2.84
CA THR A 260 -12.57 13.16 4.17
C THR A 260 -11.35 13.56 4.99
N ILE A 261 -10.30 12.71 5.00
CA ILE A 261 -9.04 13.00 5.70
C ILE A 261 -8.37 14.25 5.09
N ARG A 262 -8.28 14.33 3.77
CA ARG A 262 -7.76 15.50 3.03
C ARG A 262 -8.54 16.79 3.30
N HIS A 263 -9.87 16.71 3.46
CA HIS A 263 -10.70 17.87 3.79
C HIS A 263 -10.47 18.35 5.24
N VAL A 264 -10.45 17.42 6.21
CA VAL A 264 -10.32 17.75 7.63
C VAL A 264 -8.90 18.18 8.03
N MET A 265 -7.87 17.85 7.23
CA MET A 265 -6.51 18.40 7.39
C MET A 265 -6.36 19.88 7.00
N ASN A 266 -7.39 20.55 6.46
CA ASN A 266 -7.33 22.00 6.26
C ASN A 266 -7.51 22.73 7.60
N PHE A 267 -6.67 23.73 7.87
CA PHE A 267 -6.64 24.47 9.15
C PHE A 267 -8.01 24.84 9.75
N PRO A 268 -9.01 25.38 9.00
CA PRO A 268 -10.29 25.74 9.58
C PRO A 268 -11.07 24.54 10.13
N GLU A 269 -11.04 23.40 9.42
CA GLU A 269 -11.69 22.17 9.86
C GLU A 269 -10.99 21.55 11.08
N VAL A 270 -9.68 21.74 11.24
CA VAL A 270 -8.96 21.34 12.47
C VAL A 270 -9.41 22.16 13.68
N VAL A 271 -9.57 23.49 13.52
CA VAL A 271 -10.05 24.37 14.60
C VAL A 271 -11.50 24.04 14.96
N LYS A 272 -12.38 23.90 13.97
CA LYS A 272 -13.77 23.47 14.11
C LYS A 272 -13.90 22.10 14.80
N LEU A 273 -13.03 21.14 14.47
CA LEU A 273 -12.96 19.83 15.14
C LEU A 273 -12.46 19.96 16.59
N SER A 274 -11.50 20.85 16.87
CA SER A 274 -11.01 21.13 18.24
C SER A 274 -12.02 21.86 19.14
N ARG A 275 -13.16 22.31 18.58
CA ARG A 275 -14.30 22.90 19.31
C ARG A 275 -15.52 21.98 19.38
N ASP A 276 -15.48 20.80 18.76
CA ASP A 276 -16.62 19.90 18.71
C ASP A 276 -16.99 19.37 20.11
N ALA A 277 -18.20 19.70 20.56
CA ALA A 277 -18.77 19.30 21.83
C ALA A 277 -19.13 17.81 21.91
N ALA A 278 -19.16 17.08 20.78
CA ALA A 278 -19.40 15.64 20.75
C ALA A 278 -18.13 14.82 21.02
N LEU A 279 -16.93 15.34 20.74
CA LEU A 279 -15.67 14.64 21.02
C LEU A 279 -15.40 14.56 22.54
N PRO A 280 -14.85 13.43 23.05
CA PRO A 280 -14.36 13.35 24.42
C PRO A 280 -13.27 14.38 24.72
N ASP A 281 -13.28 14.96 25.92
CA ASP A 281 -12.40 16.09 26.29
C ASP A 281 -10.91 15.78 26.09
N ARG A 282 -10.45 14.57 26.47
CA ARG A 282 -9.08 14.10 26.24
C ARG A 282 -8.64 14.12 24.77
N ILE A 283 -9.56 13.89 23.83
CA ILE A 283 -9.28 13.95 22.39
C ILE A 283 -9.25 15.42 21.93
N ARG A 284 -10.16 16.25 22.46
CA ARG A 284 -10.18 17.69 22.21
C ARG A 284 -8.92 18.39 22.73
N GLU A 285 -8.42 18.01 23.90
CA GLU A 285 -7.14 18.43 24.48
C GLU A 285 -5.95 18.07 23.57
N GLY A 286 -5.97 16.88 22.95
CA GLY A 286 -4.94 16.48 21.98
C GLY A 286 -4.92 17.37 20.72
N LEU A 287 -6.09 17.79 20.22
CA LEU A 287 -6.19 18.73 19.11
C LEU A 287 -5.76 20.15 19.51
N LYS A 288 -6.18 20.62 20.69
CA LYS A 288 -5.76 21.93 21.23
C LYS A 288 -4.26 21.99 21.45
N GLY A 289 -3.68 20.97 22.11
CA GLY A 289 -2.23 20.87 22.32
C GLY A 289 -1.42 20.85 21.03
N TYR A 290 -1.95 20.35 19.91
CA TYR A 290 -1.32 20.53 18.59
C TYR A 290 -1.38 22.00 18.13
N LEU A 291 -2.57 22.63 18.16
CA LEU A 291 -2.77 24.01 17.74
C LEU A 291 -1.93 25.00 18.57
N ASP A 292 -1.85 24.79 19.88
CA ASP A 292 -1.02 25.57 20.82
C ASP A 292 0.48 25.48 20.52
N THR A 293 0.95 24.46 19.78
CA THR A 293 2.35 24.43 19.31
C THR A 293 2.61 25.32 18.09
N LEU A 294 1.58 25.78 17.37
CA LEU A 294 1.77 26.57 16.15
C LEU A 294 2.19 28.01 16.52
N PRO A 295 3.36 28.51 16.06
CA PRO A 295 3.80 29.87 16.37
C PRO A 295 2.78 30.92 15.94
N GLY A 296 2.34 31.75 16.90
CA GLY A 296 1.32 32.79 16.68
C GLY A 296 -0.13 32.33 16.80
N TYR A 297 -0.42 31.07 17.15
CA TYR A 297 -1.80 30.63 17.34
C TYR A 297 -2.45 31.26 18.58
N VAL A 298 -3.68 31.77 18.40
CA VAL A 298 -4.53 32.32 19.46
C VAL A 298 -5.97 31.88 19.18
N ASP A 299 -6.49 30.93 19.96
CA ASP A 299 -7.85 30.35 19.78
C ASP A 299 -8.93 31.46 19.71
N ALA A 300 -8.80 32.51 20.51
CA ALA A 300 -9.74 33.64 20.54
C ALA A 300 -9.90 34.35 19.18
N ALA A 301 -8.88 34.38 18.32
CA ALA A 301 -8.90 35.05 17.02
C ALA A 301 -9.78 34.34 15.97
N PHE A 302 -10.11 33.06 16.19
CA PHE A 302 -10.88 32.24 15.24
C PHE A 302 -12.33 32.05 15.68
N ASP A 303 -13.26 32.02 14.72
CA ASP A 303 -14.66 31.64 14.92
C ASP A 303 -14.83 30.11 14.99
N ASP A 304 -16.05 29.63 15.24
CA ASP A 304 -16.31 28.20 15.43
C ASP A 304 -16.28 27.40 14.10
N ASN A 305 -16.14 28.08 12.97
CA ASN A 305 -15.87 27.49 11.66
C ASN A 305 -14.37 27.45 11.33
N GLY A 306 -13.51 27.97 12.24
CA GLY A 306 -12.07 28.09 12.03
C GLY A 306 -11.65 29.26 11.11
N MET A 307 -12.55 30.18 10.84
CA MET A 307 -12.31 31.41 10.09
C MET A 307 -11.84 32.54 11.02
N GLU A 308 -11.18 33.55 10.46
CA GLU A 308 -10.73 34.71 11.23
C GLU A 308 -11.91 35.60 11.62
N LYS A 309 -12.00 35.98 12.90
CA LYS A 309 -13.00 36.97 13.32
C LYS A 309 -12.62 38.35 12.75
N PRO A 310 -13.58 39.11 12.18
CA PRO A 310 -13.34 40.50 11.83
C PRO A 310 -12.97 41.29 13.09
N LEU A 311 -12.03 42.24 12.96
CA LEU A 311 -11.48 42.96 14.11
C LEU A 311 -12.57 43.67 14.91
N GLY A 312 -12.83 43.19 16.13
CA GLY A 312 -13.53 43.96 17.14
C GLY A 312 -12.65 45.12 17.64
N PRO A 313 -13.23 46.26 18.06
CA PRO A 313 -12.48 47.48 18.38
C PRO A 313 -11.55 47.38 19.62
N ASP A 314 -11.52 46.23 20.29
CA ASP A 314 -10.91 46.03 21.61
C ASP A 314 -10.01 44.77 21.66
N GLN A 315 -9.62 44.21 20.50
CA GLN A 315 -8.71 43.05 20.43
C GLN A 315 -7.39 43.39 19.70
N PRO A 316 -6.24 42.86 20.18
CA PRO A 316 -4.95 43.08 19.55
C PRO A 316 -4.88 42.40 18.18
N MET A 317 -4.17 43.03 17.24
CA MET A 317 -3.98 42.52 15.88
C MET A 317 -2.97 41.36 15.87
N VAL A 318 -3.48 40.13 15.95
CA VAL A 318 -2.70 38.89 15.85
C VAL A 318 -2.39 38.59 14.38
N ASP A 319 -1.12 38.36 14.03
CA ASP A 319 -0.76 37.92 12.68
C ASP A 319 -1.00 36.41 12.48
N THR A 320 -2.19 36.09 11.99
CA THR A 320 -2.65 34.76 11.66
C THR A 320 -1.98 34.15 10.41
N ASN A 321 -1.27 34.95 9.61
CA ASN A 321 -0.60 34.45 8.39
C ASN A 321 0.55 33.49 8.74
N VAL A 322 1.28 33.75 9.83
CA VAL A 322 2.34 32.86 10.33
C VAL A 322 1.77 31.48 10.63
N VAL A 323 0.62 31.40 11.32
CA VAL A 323 -0.06 30.14 11.65
C VAL A 323 -0.45 29.37 10.38
N LYS A 324 -1.07 30.06 9.42
CA LYS A 324 -1.48 29.49 8.12
C LYS A 324 -0.28 28.96 7.32
N GLN A 325 0.83 29.70 7.27
CA GLN A 325 2.06 29.28 6.60
C GLN A 325 2.71 28.06 7.28
N GLN A 326 2.86 28.11 8.60
CA GLN A 326 3.41 27.01 9.42
C GLN A 326 2.61 25.72 9.22
N HIS A 327 1.28 25.79 9.30
CA HIS A 327 0.40 24.64 9.04
C HIS A 327 0.47 24.17 7.58
N GLY A 328 0.61 25.09 6.62
CA GLY A 328 0.85 24.77 5.20
C GLY A 328 2.08 23.89 4.98
N TYR A 329 3.22 24.21 5.60
CA TYR A 329 4.43 23.39 5.48
C TYR A 329 4.28 21.96 6.02
N LEU A 330 3.35 21.73 6.95
CA LEU A 330 3.03 20.41 7.50
C LEU A 330 2.12 19.62 6.56
N THR A 331 1.06 20.24 6.04
CA THR A 331 0.12 19.57 5.12
C THR A 331 0.79 19.23 3.78
N MET A 332 1.72 20.07 3.30
CA MET A 332 2.55 19.80 2.12
C MET A 332 3.29 18.45 2.15
N GLN A 333 3.67 17.95 3.34
CA GLN A 333 4.35 16.64 3.47
C GLN A 333 3.46 15.47 3.05
N PHE A 334 2.14 15.61 3.23
CA PHE A 334 1.17 14.56 2.91
C PHE A 334 0.60 14.68 1.49
N THR A 335 0.61 15.88 0.87
CA THR A 335 -0.05 16.16 -0.42
C THR A 335 0.21 15.11 -1.49
N ARG A 336 1.47 14.69 -1.70
CA ARG A 336 1.82 13.67 -2.72
C ARG A 336 1.19 12.30 -2.43
N ALA A 337 1.18 11.86 -1.18
CA ALA A 337 0.60 10.57 -0.79
C ALA A 337 -0.94 10.58 -0.88
N LEU A 338 -1.56 11.68 -0.44
CA LEU A 338 -3.01 11.88 -0.51
C LEU A 338 -3.51 12.02 -1.95
N GLN A 339 -2.76 12.73 -2.80
CA GLN A 339 -3.10 12.90 -4.20
C GLN A 339 -3.04 11.57 -4.95
N SER A 340 -2.03 10.72 -4.70
CA SER A 340 -1.97 9.43 -5.39
C SER A 340 -3.07 8.47 -4.94
N LEU A 341 -3.33 8.38 -3.63
CA LEU A 341 -4.44 7.57 -3.09
C LEU A 341 -5.83 8.10 -3.50
N GLY A 342 -6.01 9.42 -3.61
CA GLY A 342 -7.31 10.05 -3.85
C GLY A 342 -7.65 10.30 -5.33
N ASN A 343 -6.64 10.56 -6.17
CA ASN A 343 -6.81 10.77 -7.61
C ASN A 343 -6.45 9.48 -8.37
N ASP A 344 -5.16 9.12 -8.43
CA ASP A 344 -4.64 8.05 -9.29
C ASP A 344 -5.29 6.68 -9.01
N TYR A 345 -5.61 6.42 -7.73
CA TYR A 345 -6.23 5.17 -7.26
C TYR A 345 -7.57 5.41 -6.53
N GLY A 346 -8.23 6.55 -6.79
CA GLY A 346 -9.49 6.94 -6.14
C GLY A 346 -10.59 5.89 -6.30
N TYR A 347 -10.64 5.20 -7.45
CA TYR A 347 -11.58 4.10 -7.73
C TYR A 347 -11.43 2.89 -6.80
N ILE A 348 -10.31 2.77 -6.09
CA ILE A 348 -10.07 1.75 -5.05
C ILE A 348 -10.32 2.32 -3.65
N PHE A 349 -9.75 3.50 -3.35
CA PHE A 349 -9.62 4.04 -1.98
C PHE A 349 -10.65 5.10 -1.56
N GLU A 350 -11.45 5.67 -2.48
CA GLU A 350 -12.50 6.61 -2.11
C GLU A 350 -13.74 5.91 -1.52
N ALA A 351 -13.89 4.61 -1.76
CA ALA A 351 -15.03 3.79 -1.34
C ALA A 351 -15.33 3.91 0.17
N LYS A 352 -16.50 4.43 0.52
CA LYS A 352 -16.93 4.57 1.93
C LYS A 352 -17.12 3.20 2.59
N ASN A 353 -17.81 2.31 1.89
CA ASN A 353 -17.92 0.89 2.21
C ASN A 353 -17.03 0.15 1.20
N ALA A 354 -16.09 -0.67 1.67
CA ALA A 354 -15.17 -1.40 0.80
C ALA A 354 -15.59 -2.87 0.60
N ASP A 355 -15.27 -3.42 -0.56
CA ASP A 355 -15.45 -4.85 -0.86
C ASP A 355 -14.47 -5.72 -0.05
N ILE A 356 -13.27 -5.21 0.20
CA ILE A 356 -12.17 -5.92 0.84
C ILE A 356 -11.92 -5.35 2.25
N ASP A 357 -12.13 -6.19 3.26
CA ASP A 357 -11.46 -6.08 4.55
C ASP A 357 -10.36 -7.14 4.65
N MET A 358 -9.15 -6.73 5.03
CA MET A 358 -8.01 -7.63 5.21
C MET A 358 -8.24 -8.62 6.37
N VAL A 359 -8.99 -8.23 7.40
CA VAL A 359 -9.28 -9.12 8.54
C VAL A 359 -10.23 -10.25 8.11
N ASP A 360 -11.32 -9.93 7.41
CA ASP A 360 -12.18 -10.91 6.74
C ASP A 360 -11.39 -11.86 5.82
N VAL A 361 -10.53 -11.33 4.94
CA VAL A 361 -9.73 -12.14 3.99
C VAL A 361 -8.93 -13.24 4.70
N VAL A 362 -8.34 -12.96 5.86
CA VAL A 362 -7.53 -13.94 6.60
C VAL A 362 -8.38 -14.84 7.51
N LEU A 363 -9.33 -14.28 8.27
CA LEU A 363 -10.13 -15.07 9.21
C LEU A 363 -11.06 -16.04 8.49
N ASN A 364 -11.78 -15.56 7.46
CA ASN A 364 -12.69 -16.36 6.64
C ASN A 364 -11.98 -17.02 5.44
N ARG A 365 -10.65 -16.91 5.36
CA ARG A 365 -9.80 -17.59 4.37
C ARG A 365 -10.24 -17.36 2.92
N ARG A 366 -10.56 -16.12 2.57
CA ARG A 366 -10.80 -15.68 1.19
C ARG A 366 -9.50 -15.54 0.40
N ILE A 367 -9.62 -15.26 -0.89
CA ILE A 367 -8.52 -15.20 -1.83
C ILE A 367 -8.42 -13.78 -2.37
N LEU A 368 -7.26 -13.14 -2.20
CA LEU A 368 -7.02 -11.77 -2.67
C LEU A 368 -5.81 -11.75 -3.61
N VAL A 369 -6.04 -11.33 -4.85
CA VAL A 369 -4.97 -11.08 -5.83
C VAL A 369 -4.71 -9.57 -5.91
N VAL A 370 -3.46 -9.15 -5.91
CA VAL A 370 -3.04 -7.75 -5.98
C VAL A 370 -2.07 -7.59 -7.14
N LEU A 371 -2.41 -6.75 -8.12
CA LEU A 371 -1.66 -6.56 -9.36
C LEU A 371 -1.00 -5.17 -9.32
N ILE A 372 0.33 -5.10 -9.18
CA ILE A 372 1.10 -3.85 -9.06
C ILE A 372 1.82 -3.57 -10.40
N PRO A 373 1.46 -2.50 -11.14
CA PRO A 373 1.99 -2.23 -12.47
C PRO A 373 3.39 -1.60 -12.45
N ALA A 374 4.42 -2.39 -12.13
CA ALA A 374 5.81 -1.91 -12.11
C ALA A 374 6.39 -1.51 -13.49
N LEU A 375 5.62 -1.71 -14.58
CA LEU A 375 5.94 -1.26 -15.93
C LEU A 375 5.15 -0.03 -16.39
N GLU A 376 3.90 0.17 -15.94
CA GLU A 376 3.13 1.38 -16.28
C GLU A 376 3.54 2.59 -15.44
N LYS A 377 3.98 2.35 -14.19
CA LYS A 377 4.25 3.38 -13.20
C LYS A 377 5.73 3.52 -12.88
N SER A 378 6.10 4.68 -12.33
CA SER A 378 7.48 4.90 -11.88
C SER A 378 7.87 3.91 -10.77
N PRO A 379 9.14 3.47 -10.69
CA PRO A 379 9.55 2.48 -9.67
C PRO A 379 9.24 2.91 -8.23
N ASP A 380 9.26 4.21 -7.92
CA ASP A 380 8.94 4.74 -6.59
C ASP A 380 7.43 4.77 -6.29
N GLU A 381 6.59 4.87 -7.31
CA GLU A 381 5.15 4.73 -7.17
C GLU A 381 4.76 3.26 -6.94
N ALA A 382 5.35 2.32 -7.71
CA ALA A 382 5.22 0.89 -7.45
C ALA A 382 5.70 0.50 -6.04
N ALA A 383 6.76 1.14 -5.53
CA ALA A 383 7.21 0.96 -4.14
C ALA A 383 6.27 1.60 -3.11
N ASN A 384 5.58 2.70 -3.42
CA ASN A 384 4.56 3.27 -2.54
C ASN A 384 3.28 2.40 -2.50
N LEU A 385 2.90 1.77 -3.61
CA LEU A 385 1.88 0.71 -3.62
C LEU A 385 2.34 -0.49 -2.77
N GLY A 386 3.60 -0.91 -2.91
CA GLY A 386 4.22 -1.91 -2.04
C GLY A 386 4.16 -1.57 -0.55
N LYS A 387 4.46 -0.32 -0.17
CA LYS A 387 4.33 0.18 1.22
C LYS A 387 2.90 0.06 1.72
N LEU A 388 1.92 0.46 0.91
CA LEU A 388 0.50 0.42 1.28
C LEU A 388 0.02 -1.02 1.49
N VAL A 389 0.40 -1.94 0.60
CA VAL A 389 0.07 -3.37 0.71
C VAL A 389 0.78 -4.00 1.92
N ALA A 390 2.05 -3.70 2.15
CA ALA A 390 2.78 -4.17 3.33
C ALA A 390 2.21 -3.60 4.64
N ALA A 391 1.79 -2.32 4.65
CA ALA A 391 1.20 -1.68 5.82
C ALA A 391 -0.21 -2.23 6.13
N THR A 392 -1.04 -2.50 5.12
CA THR A 392 -2.38 -3.10 5.30
C THR A 392 -2.28 -4.55 5.78
N LEU A 393 -1.38 -5.35 5.22
CA LEU A 393 -1.06 -6.68 5.74
C LEU A 393 -0.56 -6.63 7.19
N LYS A 394 0.40 -5.76 7.50
CA LYS A 394 0.96 -5.61 8.86
C LYS A 394 -0.10 -5.13 9.87
N GLY A 395 -1.05 -4.29 9.45
CA GLY A 395 -2.18 -3.84 10.27
C GLY A 395 -3.11 -4.98 10.67
N MET A 396 -3.52 -5.78 9.69
CA MET A 396 -4.31 -7.00 9.91
C MET A 396 -3.57 -8.03 10.77
N MET A 397 -2.27 -8.23 10.54
CA MET A 397 -1.44 -9.08 11.40
C MET A 397 -1.38 -8.54 12.84
N GLY A 398 -1.31 -7.22 13.01
CA GLY A 398 -1.38 -6.56 14.31
C GLY A 398 -2.72 -6.74 15.03
N SER A 399 -3.85 -6.66 14.32
CA SER A 399 -5.18 -6.84 14.92
C SER A 399 -5.46 -8.30 15.29
N THR A 400 -5.02 -9.25 14.48
CA THR A 400 -5.21 -10.71 14.69
C THR A 400 -4.35 -11.30 15.81
N LEU A 401 -3.41 -10.55 16.38
CA LEU A 401 -2.71 -10.94 17.63
C LEU A 401 -3.67 -11.02 18.83
N GLY A 402 -4.77 -10.26 18.83
CA GLY A 402 -5.72 -10.14 19.94
C GLY A 402 -5.22 -9.22 21.06
N ALA A 403 -6.02 -8.20 21.41
CA ALA A 403 -5.63 -7.15 22.37
C ALA A 403 -5.96 -7.49 23.84
N THR A 404 -6.92 -8.37 24.10
CA THR A 404 -7.34 -8.77 25.45
C THR A 404 -6.53 -9.96 25.95
N VAL A 405 -5.89 -9.80 27.12
CA VAL A 405 -5.23 -10.91 27.85
C VAL A 405 -6.25 -11.67 28.71
N GLU A 406 -7.30 -10.99 29.15
CA GLU A 406 -8.38 -11.54 29.96
C GLU A 406 -9.54 -12.04 29.08
N GLY A 407 -10.15 -13.16 29.49
CA GLY A 407 -11.27 -13.80 28.82
C GLY A 407 -11.19 -15.33 28.86
N GLU A 408 -12.19 -16.00 28.30
CA GLU A 408 -12.22 -17.46 28.21
C GLU A 408 -11.17 -17.96 27.21
N SER A 409 -10.49 -19.07 27.49
CA SER A 409 -9.47 -19.63 26.57
C SER A 409 -10.03 -19.95 25.18
N ASN A 410 -11.30 -20.33 25.09
CA ASN A 410 -12.01 -20.57 23.83
C ASN A 410 -12.08 -19.29 22.98
N THR A 411 -12.51 -18.16 23.56
CA THR A 411 -12.67 -16.90 22.83
C THR A 411 -11.35 -16.18 22.56
N VAL A 412 -10.38 -16.26 23.49
CA VAL A 412 -9.11 -15.51 23.43
C VAL A 412 -7.96 -16.29 22.78
N ILE A 413 -7.90 -17.62 22.94
CA ILE A 413 -6.75 -18.43 22.53
C ILE A 413 -7.09 -19.38 21.38
N GLU A 414 -8.25 -20.05 21.42
CA GLU A 414 -8.59 -21.05 20.40
C GLU A 414 -8.98 -20.42 19.06
N ASN A 415 -9.61 -19.24 19.09
CA ASN A 415 -9.92 -18.42 17.90
C ASN A 415 -8.69 -17.80 17.19
N LYS A 416 -7.46 -17.91 17.73
CA LYS A 416 -6.29 -17.26 17.09
C LYS A 416 -5.88 -18.01 15.80
N PRO A 417 -5.66 -17.31 14.66
CA PRO A 417 -5.25 -17.94 13.39
C PRO A 417 -4.04 -18.88 13.50
N THR A 418 -3.12 -18.56 14.41
CA THR A 418 -2.00 -19.40 14.86
C THR A 418 -2.37 -20.87 15.09
N ARG A 419 -3.55 -21.14 15.65
CA ARG A 419 -3.93 -22.48 16.10
C ARG A 419 -4.58 -23.33 15.00
N SER A 420 -4.85 -22.76 13.82
CA SER A 420 -5.39 -23.51 12.69
C SER A 420 -4.41 -24.58 12.18
N ASN A 421 -4.96 -25.70 11.70
CA ASN A 421 -4.21 -26.86 11.21
C ASN A 421 -3.42 -26.58 9.91
N THR A 422 -3.77 -25.52 9.17
CA THR A 422 -3.20 -25.17 7.86
C THR A 422 -2.71 -23.72 7.87
N PRO A 423 -1.53 -23.42 7.31
CA PRO A 423 -1.01 -22.06 7.27
C PRO A 423 -1.78 -21.23 6.24
N PHE A 424 -1.89 -19.92 6.47
CA PHE A 424 -2.40 -18.98 5.47
C PHE A 424 -1.23 -18.50 4.59
N ILE A 425 -1.30 -18.67 3.27
CA ILE A 425 -0.17 -18.34 2.37
C ILE A 425 -0.32 -16.91 1.84
N THR A 426 0.75 -16.12 1.96
CA THR A 426 0.89 -14.83 1.26
C THR A 426 2.11 -14.90 0.34
N VAL A 427 1.90 -14.74 -0.96
CA VAL A 427 2.94 -14.70 -2.00
C VAL A 427 3.27 -13.26 -2.36
N PHE A 428 4.55 -12.94 -2.40
CA PHE A 428 5.12 -11.71 -2.92
C PHE A 428 5.95 -12.06 -4.16
N ASP A 429 5.33 -12.07 -5.34
CA ASP A 429 6.01 -12.29 -6.62
C ASP A 429 6.64 -10.99 -7.12
N GLU A 430 7.82 -11.11 -7.71
CA GLU A 430 8.77 -10.04 -8.03
C GLU A 430 8.92 -8.94 -6.96
N VAL A 431 9.06 -9.36 -5.69
CA VAL A 431 9.12 -8.45 -4.54
C VAL A 431 10.24 -7.41 -4.64
N GLY A 432 11.32 -7.68 -5.39
CA GLY A 432 12.43 -6.75 -5.60
C GLY A 432 12.05 -5.38 -6.17
N TYR A 433 10.96 -5.26 -6.93
CA TYR A 433 10.49 -3.94 -7.42
C TYR A 433 9.90 -3.08 -6.29
N TYR A 434 9.23 -3.71 -5.32
CA TYR A 434 8.39 -3.06 -4.30
C TYR A 434 8.78 -3.40 -2.85
N THR A 435 10.00 -3.93 -2.61
CA THR A 435 10.55 -4.17 -1.25
C THR A 435 10.56 -2.91 -0.41
N THR A 436 10.04 -2.99 0.83
CA THR A 436 9.97 -1.86 1.77
C THR A 436 10.52 -2.17 3.15
N GLN A 437 10.86 -1.09 3.88
CA GLN A 437 11.03 -1.14 5.33
C GLN A 437 9.80 -1.78 6.01
N GLY A 438 10.04 -2.54 7.09
CA GLY A 438 9.05 -3.29 7.85
C GLY A 438 8.75 -4.71 7.33
N MET A 439 9.16 -5.08 6.11
CA MET A 439 8.86 -6.42 5.55
C MET A 439 9.58 -7.56 6.27
N GLY A 440 10.81 -7.36 6.74
CA GLY A 440 11.54 -8.32 7.55
C GLY A 440 10.99 -8.46 8.98
N VAL A 441 10.43 -7.40 9.55
CA VAL A 441 9.69 -7.46 10.83
C VAL A 441 8.40 -8.28 10.66
N MET A 442 7.71 -8.10 9.54
CA MET A 442 6.58 -8.97 9.15
C MET A 442 7.03 -10.43 9.04
N ALA A 443 8.15 -10.73 8.36
CA ALA A 443 8.71 -12.09 8.30
C ALA A 443 9.10 -12.67 9.68
N ALA A 444 9.59 -11.85 10.61
CA ALA A 444 9.92 -12.31 11.97
C ALA A 444 8.67 -12.65 12.81
N GLN A 445 7.56 -11.93 12.63
CA GLN A 445 6.35 -12.08 13.46
C GLN A 445 5.29 -13.01 12.84
N ALA A 446 5.15 -13.04 11.52
CA ALA A 446 4.09 -13.77 10.79
C ALA A 446 4.05 -15.28 11.09
N ARG A 447 5.21 -15.91 11.36
CA ARG A 447 5.32 -17.29 11.85
C ARG A 447 4.44 -17.57 13.07
N SER A 448 4.41 -16.64 14.03
CA SER A 448 3.66 -16.77 15.27
C SER A 448 2.15 -16.58 15.08
N LEU A 449 1.73 -15.97 13.98
CA LEU A 449 0.33 -15.78 13.57
C LEU A 449 -0.20 -16.92 12.69
N GLY A 450 0.65 -17.89 12.31
CA GLY A 450 0.27 -19.03 11.47
C GLY A 450 0.32 -18.76 9.95
N PHE A 451 0.95 -17.67 9.53
CA PHE A 451 1.16 -17.38 8.11
C PHE A 451 2.38 -18.14 7.55
N CYS A 452 2.30 -18.46 6.27
CA CYS A 452 3.46 -18.70 5.40
C CYS A 452 3.62 -17.48 4.51
N LEU A 453 4.84 -16.96 4.40
CA LEU A 453 5.17 -15.86 3.48
C LEU A 453 6.13 -16.42 2.43
N VAL A 454 5.87 -16.14 1.17
CA VAL A 454 6.64 -16.64 0.03
C VAL A 454 7.22 -15.44 -0.71
N TYR A 455 8.50 -15.16 -0.49
CA TYR A 455 9.21 -14.05 -1.11
C TYR A 455 9.89 -14.54 -2.37
N ALA A 456 9.45 -14.07 -3.54
CA ALA A 456 9.97 -14.51 -4.83
C ALA A 456 10.62 -13.34 -5.59
N ALA A 457 11.82 -13.57 -6.10
CA ALA A 457 12.63 -12.56 -6.81
C ALA A 457 13.48 -13.21 -7.91
N GLN A 458 13.94 -12.40 -8.87
CA GLN A 458 14.85 -12.86 -9.94
C GLN A 458 16.21 -13.30 -9.38
N ASP A 459 16.80 -12.49 -8.51
CA ASP A 459 18.09 -12.72 -7.85
C ASP A 459 18.15 -11.97 -6.50
N LEU A 460 19.25 -12.12 -5.75
CA LEU A 460 19.42 -11.45 -4.45
C LEU A 460 19.79 -9.97 -4.58
N ALA A 461 20.47 -9.57 -5.65
CA ALA A 461 20.90 -8.19 -5.87
C ALA A 461 19.72 -7.25 -6.16
N ALA A 462 18.69 -7.74 -6.87
CA ALA A 462 17.42 -7.06 -7.09
C ALA A 462 16.67 -6.82 -5.76
N LEU A 463 16.68 -7.78 -4.84
CA LEU A 463 16.10 -7.63 -3.50
C LEU A 463 16.90 -6.60 -2.66
N GLU A 464 18.24 -6.66 -2.71
CA GLU A 464 19.12 -5.69 -2.05
C GLU A 464 19.05 -4.27 -2.66
N LYS A 465 18.54 -4.10 -3.88
CA LYS A 465 18.60 -2.82 -4.62
C LYS A 465 17.89 -1.66 -3.93
N ARG A 466 16.77 -1.91 -3.24
CA ARG A 466 16.04 -0.88 -2.47
C ARG A 466 16.47 -0.82 -1.01
N VAL A 467 16.39 -1.93 -0.27
CA VAL A 467 16.63 -1.94 1.19
C VAL A 467 17.44 -3.17 1.61
N LYS A 468 18.77 -3.02 1.66
CA LYS A 468 19.71 -4.13 1.95
C LYS A 468 19.51 -4.80 3.30
N GLU A 469 19.11 -4.03 4.31
CA GLU A 469 18.90 -4.55 5.67
C GLU A 469 17.65 -5.42 5.76
N GLU A 470 16.56 -5.00 5.09
CA GLU A 470 15.33 -5.79 4.96
C GLU A 470 15.55 -7.03 4.11
N ALA A 471 16.29 -6.94 2.99
CA ALA A 471 16.65 -8.10 2.18
C ALA A 471 17.38 -9.18 3.02
N LYS A 472 18.29 -8.77 3.91
CA LYS A 472 19.00 -9.67 4.84
C LYS A 472 18.09 -10.20 5.95
N SER A 473 17.17 -9.38 6.45
CA SER A 473 16.16 -9.79 7.44
C SER A 473 15.19 -10.83 6.87
N ILE A 474 14.67 -10.61 5.65
CA ILE A 474 13.80 -11.54 4.92
C ILE A 474 14.52 -12.87 4.66
N THR A 475 15.71 -12.83 4.06
CA THR A 475 16.49 -14.04 3.72
C THR A 475 17.01 -14.81 4.95
N GLY A 476 17.20 -14.11 6.08
CA GLY A 476 17.50 -14.72 7.38
C GLY A 476 16.28 -15.42 8.03
N ASN A 477 15.09 -14.82 7.94
CA ASN A 477 13.86 -15.40 8.50
C ASN A 477 13.28 -16.54 7.63
N CYS A 478 13.48 -16.53 6.32
CA CYS A 478 13.03 -17.60 5.42
C CYS A 478 13.93 -18.84 5.51
N ASN A 479 13.47 -19.89 6.18
CA ASN A 479 14.27 -21.12 6.41
C ASN A 479 14.15 -22.14 5.26
N ILE A 480 13.03 -22.13 4.51
CA ILE A 480 12.94 -22.86 3.24
C ILE A 480 13.51 -21.96 2.14
N LYS A 481 14.49 -22.45 1.39
CA LYS A 481 15.13 -21.71 0.29
C LYS A 481 15.08 -22.54 -0.99
N ILE A 482 14.53 -21.96 -2.05
CA ILE A 482 14.38 -22.54 -3.39
C ILE A 482 15.25 -21.73 -4.35
N PHE A 483 16.18 -22.39 -5.02
CA PHE A 483 17.05 -21.82 -6.04
C PHE A 483 16.72 -22.50 -7.37
N GLY A 484 15.95 -21.82 -8.22
CA GLY A 484 15.74 -22.25 -9.61
C GLY A 484 16.96 -21.93 -10.47
N LYS A 485 16.74 -21.80 -11.78
CA LYS A 485 17.80 -21.30 -12.68
C LYS A 485 18.19 -19.86 -12.29
N ILE A 486 19.49 -19.61 -12.10
CA ILE A 486 20.07 -18.30 -11.77
C ILE A 486 21.38 -18.12 -12.55
N GLU A 487 21.66 -16.90 -13.03
CA GLU A 487 22.86 -16.61 -13.82
C GLU A 487 23.82 -15.59 -13.16
N ASP A 488 23.35 -14.75 -12.23
CA ASP A 488 24.11 -13.71 -11.50
C ASP A 488 25.40 -14.26 -10.83
N PRO A 489 26.60 -13.90 -11.31
CA PRO A 489 27.86 -14.40 -10.80
C PRO A 489 28.34 -13.72 -9.50
N MET A 490 27.63 -12.71 -8.97
CA MET A 490 28.13 -11.90 -7.85
C MET A 490 27.41 -12.22 -6.53
N GLY A 491 26.45 -11.39 -6.13
CA GLY A 491 25.87 -11.44 -4.78
C GLY A 491 25.08 -12.73 -4.52
N THR A 492 24.42 -13.26 -5.56
CA THR A 492 23.59 -14.46 -5.42
C THR A 492 24.42 -15.75 -5.34
N GLN A 493 25.55 -15.83 -6.06
CA GLN A 493 26.49 -16.95 -5.91
C GLN A 493 27.06 -17.02 -4.49
N ASP A 494 27.52 -15.89 -3.95
CA ASP A 494 28.16 -15.84 -2.64
C ASP A 494 27.19 -16.22 -1.50
N PHE A 495 25.89 -15.93 -1.69
CA PHE A 495 24.80 -16.36 -0.80
C PHE A 495 24.44 -17.84 -0.97
N PHE A 496 24.40 -18.35 -2.20
CA PHE A 496 24.15 -19.76 -2.50
C PHE A 496 25.24 -20.66 -1.92
N ASP A 497 26.51 -20.35 -2.17
CA ASP A 497 27.66 -21.14 -1.70
C ASP A 497 27.71 -21.23 -0.16
N ARG A 498 27.36 -20.14 0.53
CA ARG A 498 27.23 -20.10 2.00
C ARG A 498 26.01 -20.87 2.52
N THR A 499 24.91 -20.90 1.76
CA THR A 499 23.69 -21.64 2.11
C THR A 499 23.85 -23.15 1.90
N MET A 500 24.46 -23.55 0.79
CA MET A 500 24.70 -24.97 0.47
C MET A 500 25.83 -25.56 1.31
N GLY A 501 26.84 -24.74 1.63
CA GLY A 501 28.00 -25.15 2.41
C GLY A 501 28.79 -26.27 1.74
N LYS A 502 29.47 -27.08 2.55
CA LYS A 502 30.35 -28.16 2.10
C LYS A 502 29.94 -29.51 2.67
N ALA A 503 30.14 -30.57 1.91
CA ALA A 503 30.12 -31.94 2.38
C ALA A 503 31.56 -32.44 2.53
N LEU A 504 31.80 -33.19 3.60
CA LEU A 504 33.00 -33.97 3.80
C LEU A 504 32.82 -35.30 3.05
N VAL A 505 33.67 -35.56 2.06
CA VAL A 505 33.52 -36.68 1.13
C VAL A 505 34.82 -37.45 0.94
N SER A 506 34.70 -38.78 0.78
CA SER A 506 35.82 -39.65 0.45
C SER A 506 36.09 -39.65 -1.06
N VAL A 507 37.25 -39.11 -1.45
CA VAL A 507 37.72 -38.92 -2.83
C VAL A 507 38.81 -39.92 -3.16
N VAL A 508 38.81 -40.46 -4.38
CA VAL A 508 39.90 -41.30 -4.90
C VAL A 508 41.16 -40.46 -5.08
N GLY A 509 42.25 -40.82 -4.41
CA GLY A 509 43.50 -40.03 -4.40
C GLY A 509 44.29 -39.99 -5.72
N GLY A 510 43.89 -40.78 -6.73
CA GLY A 510 44.49 -40.82 -8.06
C GLY A 510 44.04 -42.03 -8.87
N TRP A 511 44.28 -42.02 -10.18
CA TRP A 511 43.95 -43.11 -11.08
C TRP A 511 45.22 -43.82 -11.55
N THR A 512 45.29 -45.13 -11.37
CA THR A 512 46.40 -45.99 -11.78
C THR A 512 46.00 -46.85 -12.97
N LEU A 513 46.86 -46.95 -13.98
CA LEU A 513 46.62 -47.81 -15.14
C LEU A 513 46.73 -49.29 -14.71
N GLY A 514 45.69 -50.08 -15.01
CA GLY A 514 45.60 -51.48 -14.59
C GLY A 514 46.38 -52.42 -15.51
N GLY A 515 47.62 -52.74 -15.14
CA GLY A 515 48.40 -53.84 -15.73
C GLY A 515 49.82 -53.46 -16.16
N THR A 516 50.77 -54.36 -15.91
CA THR A 516 52.15 -54.26 -16.42
C THR A 516 52.24 -54.91 -17.80
N GLY A 517 51.95 -54.15 -18.86
CA GLY A 517 52.13 -54.63 -20.24
C GLY A 517 51.35 -53.84 -21.28
N GLU A 518 51.84 -53.85 -22.51
CA GLU A 518 51.26 -53.16 -23.67
C GLU A 518 49.98 -53.86 -24.15
N SER A 519 48.84 -53.51 -23.55
CA SER A 519 47.52 -53.99 -24.01
C SER A 519 46.55 -52.82 -24.20
N SER A 520 45.92 -52.78 -25.36
CA SER A 520 44.94 -51.74 -25.76
C SER A 520 43.63 -51.78 -24.97
N THR A 521 43.46 -52.75 -24.07
CA THR A 521 42.30 -52.88 -23.16
C THR A 521 42.60 -52.45 -21.71
N SER A 522 43.81 -51.97 -21.42
CA SER A 522 44.17 -51.52 -20.07
C SER A 522 43.34 -50.30 -19.66
N SER A 523 42.58 -50.45 -18.58
CA SER A 523 41.67 -49.45 -18.02
C SER A 523 42.31 -48.72 -16.84
N TYR A 524 41.93 -47.46 -16.63
CA TYR A 524 42.31 -46.72 -15.43
C TYR A 524 41.42 -47.14 -14.26
N TYR A 525 42.04 -47.58 -13.17
CA TYR A 525 41.36 -47.91 -11.92
C TYR A 525 41.65 -46.87 -10.85
N GLY A 526 40.63 -46.50 -10.09
CA GLY A 526 40.78 -45.59 -8.95
C GLY A 526 41.57 -46.26 -7.83
N ASN A 527 42.64 -45.61 -7.37
CA ASN A 527 43.52 -46.10 -6.31
C ASN A 527 42.71 -46.45 -5.04
N THR A 528 43.15 -47.48 -4.30
CA THR A 528 42.51 -47.94 -3.06
C THR A 528 42.65 -46.95 -1.90
N SER A 529 43.56 -45.97 -1.99
CA SER A 529 43.60 -44.85 -1.05
C SER A 529 42.46 -43.84 -1.31
N ALA A 530 41.60 -43.69 -0.31
CA ALA A 530 40.62 -42.60 -0.26
C ALA A 530 41.16 -41.46 0.62
N SER A 531 41.21 -40.24 0.10
CA SER A 531 41.42 -39.03 0.89
C SER A 531 40.06 -38.46 1.33
N VAL A 532 40.06 -37.62 2.36
CA VAL A 532 38.87 -36.91 2.83
C VAL A 532 39.00 -35.44 2.44
N ASP A 533 38.02 -34.92 1.70
CA ASP A 533 38.04 -33.54 1.16
C ASP A 533 36.68 -32.84 1.39
N PHE A 534 36.70 -31.50 1.43
CA PHE A 534 35.53 -30.65 1.61
C PHE A 534 35.06 -30.08 0.26
N LYS A 535 34.19 -30.82 -0.44
CA LYS A 535 33.53 -30.33 -1.66
C LYS A 535 32.28 -29.50 -1.34
N GLN A 536 31.94 -28.56 -2.21
CA GLN A 536 30.61 -27.91 -2.16
C GLN A 536 29.52 -28.95 -2.45
N ARG A 537 28.34 -28.77 -1.86
CA ARG A 537 27.23 -29.73 -2.02
C ARG A 537 26.49 -29.62 -3.35
N ALA A 538 26.48 -28.41 -3.90
CA ALA A 538 26.07 -28.06 -5.25
C ALA A 538 26.94 -26.88 -5.71
N THR A 539 27.08 -26.73 -7.02
CA THR A 539 27.92 -25.71 -7.67
C THR A 539 27.03 -24.64 -8.29
N PHE A 540 27.48 -23.39 -8.37
CA PHE A 540 26.68 -22.34 -9.02
C PHE A 540 26.42 -22.62 -10.50
N ASP A 541 27.33 -23.31 -11.20
CA ASP A 541 27.11 -23.73 -12.59
C ASP A 541 26.03 -24.82 -12.74
N ASP A 542 25.70 -25.57 -11.67
CA ASP A 542 24.56 -26.50 -11.69
C ASP A 542 23.24 -25.70 -11.81
N LEU A 543 23.12 -24.57 -11.11
CA LEU A 543 21.96 -23.66 -11.23
C LEU A 543 21.81 -23.10 -12.65
N ARG A 544 22.92 -22.79 -13.34
CA ARG A 544 22.89 -22.32 -14.73
C ARG A 544 22.39 -23.39 -15.71
N GLY A 545 22.62 -24.66 -15.39
CA GLY A 545 22.21 -25.81 -16.18
C GLY A 545 20.73 -26.20 -16.05
N PHE A 546 20.03 -25.72 -15.01
CA PHE A 546 18.62 -26.06 -14.75
C PHE A 546 17.66 -25.52 -15.82
N LYS A 547 16.63 -26.33 -16.08
CA LYS A 547 15.48 -26.02 -16.93
C LYS A 547 14.33 -25.45 -16.10
N GLU A 548 13.27 -25.05 -16.79
CA GLU A 548 12.04 -24.54 -16.19
C GLU A 548 11.43 -25.59 -15.24
N GLY A 549 11.21 -25.24 -13.97
CA GLY A 549 10.69 -26.15 -12.95
C GLY A 549 11.73 -27.03 -12.23
N GLU A 550 12.99 -27.05 -12.68
CA GLU A 550 14.11 -27.65 -11.94
C GLU A 550 14.67 -26.64 -10.93
N ALA A 551 14.88 -27.06 -9.67
CA ALA A 551 15.41 -26.20 -8.62
C ALA A 551 16.20 -27.00 -7.56
N ILE A 552 17.06 -26.33 -6.80
CA ILE A 552 17.55 -26.84 -5.51
C ILE A 552 16.65 -26.32 -4.40
N LEU A 553 16.08 -27.24 -3.62
CA LEU A 553 15.35 -26.93 -2.39
C LEU A 553 16.25 -27.26 -1.20
N ALA A 554 16.57 -26.27 -0.38
CA ALA A 554 17.31 -26.40 0.87
C ALA A 554 16.46 -26.01 2.08
N PHE A 555 16.59 -26.80 3.16
CA PHE A 555 15.93 -26.59 4.45
C PHE A 555 16.80 -27.12 5.58
N GLY A 556 17.21 -26.24 6.50
CA GLY A 556 18.15 -26.59 7.57
C GLY A 556 19.49 -27.11 7.03
N MET A 557 19.81 -28.38 7.31
CA MET A 557 21.05 -29.04 6.85
C MET A 557 20.84 -29.98 5.64
N VAL A 558 19.62 -30.07 5.10
CA VAL A 558 19.25 -30.95 3.98
C VAL A 558 18.98 -30.10 2.75
N MET A 559 19.47 -30.55 1.59
CA MET A 559 19.12 -30.01 0.29
C MET A 559 18.94 -31.14 -0.72
N ASN A 560 18.07 -30.92 -1.68
CA ASN A 560 17.81 -31.84 -2.78
C ASN A 560 17.67 -31.05 -4.09
N VAL A 561 18.06 -31.65 -5.22
CA VAL A 561 17.62 -31.19 -6.56
C VAL A 561 16.22 -31.73 -6.78
N VAL A 562 15.27 -30.86 -7.10
CA VAL A 562 13.84 -31.15 -7.16
C VAL A 562 13.26 -30.74 -8.51
N ASN A 563 12.35 -31.58 -9.02
CA ASN A 563 11.33 -31.15 -9.97
C ASN A 563 10.20 -30.54 -9.14
N LEU A 564 9.98 -29.24 -9.25
CA LEU A 564 8.88 -28.59 -8.53
C LEU A 564 7.53 -29.11 -9.02
N TYR A 565 6.56 -29.19 -8.12
CA TYR A 565 5.17 -29.52 -8.47
C TYR A 565 4.65 -28.54 -9.53
N TYR A 566 3.94 -29.04 -10.53
CA TYR A 566 3.37 -28.25 -11.63
C TYR A 566 1.86 -28.39 -11.69
N ALA A 567 1.15 -27.35 -11.26
CA ALA A 567 -0.30 -27.23 -11.35
C ALA A 567 -0.69 -26.32 -12.52
N ASN A 568 -1.15 -26.90 -13.63
CA ASN A 568 -1.68 -26.14 -14.77
C ASN A 568 -3.21 -25.99 -14.69
N PRO A 569 -3.75 -24.83 -14.27
CA PRO A 569 -5.20 -24.58 -14.24
C PRO A 569 -5.80 -24.29 -15.63
N GLY A 570 -4.99 -24.05 -16.66
CA GLY A 570 -5.43 -23.38 -17.89
C GLY A 570 -5.85 -21.93 -17.64
N THR A 571 -6.44 -21.28 -18.65
CA THR A 571 -6.95 -19.90 -18.55
C THR A 571 -8.47 -19.85 -18.45
N ALA A 572 -8.99 -18.88 -17.72
CA ALA A 572 -10.43 -18.70 -17.55
C ALA A 572 -11.06 -18.04 -18.79
N LYS A 573 -11.99 -18.73 -19.47
CA LYS A 573 -12.73 -18.22 -20.65
C LYS A 573 -13.41 -16.86 -20.44
N ALA A 574 -13.79 -16.56 -19.19
CA ALA A 574 -14.30 -15.26 -18.77
C ALA A 574 -13.83 -14.98 -17.35
N MET A 575 -13.13 -13.86 -17.19
CA MET A 575 -12.80 -13.27 -15.90
C MET A 575 -13.85 -12.19 -15.61
N ARG A 576 -14.45 -12.23 -14.43
CA ARG A 576 -15.41 -11.20 -13.97
C ARG A 576 -15.05 -10.84 -12.54
N VAL A 577 -14.77 -9.57 -12.29
CA VAL A 577 -14.58 -9.03 -10.94
C VAL A 577 -15.95 -9.02 -10.25
N GLN A 578 -16.00 -9.52 -9.02
CA GLN A 578 -17.22 -9.48 -8.20
C GLN A 578 -17.60 -8.03 -7.88
N ARG A 579 -18.91 -7.72 -7.88
CA ARG A 579 -19.42 -6.40 -7.52
C ARG A 579 -20.41 -6.56 -6.37
N PHE A 580 -20.06 -6.04 -5.21
CA PHE A 580 -20.90 -6.10 -4.02
C PHE A 580 -21.93 -4.96 -4.00
N VAL A 581 -22.97 -5.12 -3.19
CA VAL A 581 -24.01 -4.10 -3.02
C VAL A 581 -23.63 -3.21 -1.84
N GLY A 582 -23.28 -1.96 -2.12
CA GLY A 582 -23.00 -0.97 -1.09
C GLY A 582 -24.26 -0.66 -0.26
N LEU A 583 -24.14 -0.74 1.07
CA LEU A 583 -25.20 -0.31 1.99
C LEU A 583 -25.52 1.19 1.80
N PRO A 584 -26.79 1.61 1.97
CA PRO A 584 -27.17 3.01 1.89
C PRO A 584 -26.45 3.84 2.97
N LYS A 585 -26.20 5.12 2.67
CA LYS A 585 -25.64 6.06 3.66
C LYS A 585 -26.63 6.27 4.80
N THR A 586 -26.13 6.36 6.03
CA THR A 586 -26.83 7.03 7.13
C THR A 586 -27.14 8.47 6.72
N ASP A 587 -28.31 8.97 7.12
CA ASP A 587 -28.76 10.33 6.81
C ASP A 587 -28.05 11.34 7.74
N ASP A 588 -27.38 12.33 7.14
CA ASP A 588 -26.68 13.41 7.86
C ASP A 588 -27.63 14.18 8.80
N PHE A 589 -28.93 14.27 8.47
CA PHE A 589 -29.94 14.85 9.35
C PHE A 589 -30.16 14.01 10.61
N ILE A 590 -30.25 12.68 10.47
CA ILE A 590 -30.36 11.76 11.61
C ILE A 590 -29.08 11.85 12.45
N LEU A 591 -27.90 11.79 11.84
CA LEU A 591 -26.60 11.88 12.54
C LEU A 591 -26.48 13.16 13.37
N LYS A 592 -26.86 14.32 12.80
CA LYS A 592 -26.86 15.60 13.52
C LYS A 592 -27.80 15.62 14.73
N HIS A 593 -28.93 14.90 14.65
CA HIS A 593 -29.97 14.89 15.67
C HIS A 593 -29.99 13.63 16.56
N VAL A 594 -29.01 12.72 16.49
CA VAL A 594 -28.95 11.51 17.35
C VAL A 594 -29.12 11.84 18.83
N LYS A 595 -28.53 12.94 19.31
CA LYS A 595 -28.65 13.38 20.71
C LYS A 595 -30.09 13.81 21.07
N ASP A 596 -30.78 14.50 20.16
CA ASP A 596 -32.15 14.96 20.36
C ASP A 596 -33.15 13.81 20.24
N ILE A 597 -32.93 12.91 19.26
CA ILE A 597 -33.70 11.68 19.03
C ILE A 597 -33.52 10.73 20.22
N GLY A 598 -32.30 10.57 20.74
CA GLY A 598 -32.01 9.79 21.94
C GLY A 598 -32.70 10.37 23.18
N ALA A 599 -32.58 11.69 23.42
CA ALA A 599 -33.27 12.36 24.51
C ALA A 599 -34.81 12.28 24.38
N LEU A 600 -35.36 12.30 23.17
CA LEU A 600 -36.78 12.12 22.91
C LEU A 600 -37.23 10.67 23.15
N ARG A 601 -36.46 9.68 22.67
CA ARG A 601 -36.67 8.25 22.93
C ARG A 601 -36.68 7.97 24.43
N ASP A 602 -35.69 8.47 25.16
CA ASP A 602 -35.54 8.20 26.60
C ASP A 602 -36.65 8.87 27.43
N ARG A 603 -37.13 10.04 27.00
CA ARG A 603 -38.37 10.64 27.51
C ARG A 603 -39.58 9.74 27.23
N LEU A 604 -39.80 9.35 25.98
CA LEU A 604 -40.94 8.52 25.56
C LEU A 604 -40.98 7.13 26.23
N MET A 605 -39.82 6.52 26.51
CA MET A 605 -39.72 5.25 27.23
C MET A 605 -39.96 5.39 28.75
N SER A 606 -39.88 6.59 29.32
CA SER A 606 -40.03 6.79 30.76
C SER A 606 -41.51 6.86 31.18
N PRO A 607 -42.04 5.95 32.03
CA PRO A 607 -43.48 5.86 32.31
C PRO A 607 -44.12 7.10 32.98
N GLY A 608 -43.30 8.02 33.50
CA GLY A 608 -43.75 9.27 34.10
C GLY A 608 -43.92 10.43 33.10
N TRP A 609 -43.31 10.36 31.91
CA TRP A 609 -43.22 11.50 31.00
C TRP A 609 -44.52 11.70 30.22
N THR A 610 -45.06 12.91 30.33
CA THR A 610 -46.21 13.42 29.59
C THR A 610 -46.00 14.92 29.41
N ALA A 611 -46.43 15.50 28.30
CA ALA A 611 -46.24 16.94 28.04
C ALA A 611 -46.80 17.83 29.18
N ALA A 612 -47.93 17.43 29.76
CA ALA A 612 -48.55 18.10 30.91
C ALA A 612 -47.76 18.02 32.24
N LYS A 613 -46.77 17.12 32.33
CA LYS A 613 -45.82 17.01 33.47
C LYS A 613 -44.43 17.56 33.12
N GLY A 614 -44.26 18.16 31.94
CA GLY A 614 -43.05 18.93 31.63
C GLY A 614 -42.83 20.05 32.64
N GLY A 615 -41.57 20.41 32.89
CA GLY A 615 -41.23 21.49 33.81
C GLY A 615 -41.93 22.79 33.40
N LYS A 616 -42.55 23.48 34.36
CA LYS A 616 -43.23 24.76 34.11
C LYS A 616 -42.21 25.80 33.67
N LEU A 617 -42.14 26.04 32.36
CA LEU A 617 -41.52 27.24 31.82
C LEU A 617 -42.21 28.49 32.41
N PRO A 618 -41.49 29.57 32.69
CA PRO A 618 -42.13 30.84 33.03
C PRO A 618 -43.02 31.27 31.86
N LEU A 619 -44.31 31.51 32.11
CA LEU A 619 -45.19 32.05 31.06
C LEU A 619 -44.74 33.48 30.74
N ALA A 620 -44.55 33.75 29.45
CA ALA A 620 -44.47 35.11 28.95
C ALA A 620 -45.78 35.85 29.29
N PRO A 621 -45.74 37.13 29.72
CA PRO A 621 -46.92 37.82 30.23
C PRO A 621 -48.05 37.93 29.20
N GLU A 622 -47.73 38.00 27.92
CA GLU A 622 -48.68 38.03 26.80
C GLU A 622 -49.49 36.73 26.74
N ILE A 623 -48.84 35.58 26.89
CA ILE A 623 -49.49 34.26 26.94
C ILE A 623 -50.35 34.15 28.21
N ALA A 624 -49.91 34.72 29.33
CA ALA A 624 -50.70 34.77 30.54
C ALA A 624 -51.97 35.64 30.38
N ALA A 625 -51.89 36.78 29.68
CA ALA A 625 -53.03 37.63 29.39
C ALA A 625 -54.02 36.96 28.42
N ILE A 626 -53.54 36.35 27.32
CA ILE A 626 -54.37 35.52 26.42
C ILE A 626 -55.11 34.45 27.22
N ALA A 627 -54.40 33.74 28.11
CA ALA A 627 -54.96 32.68 28.95
C ALA A 627 -55.80 33.19 30.14
N GLN A 628 -55.95 34.50 30.31
CA GLN A 628 -56.89 35.13 31.24
C GLN A 628 -58.15 35.64 30.52
N SER A 629 -58.00 36.41 29.43
CA SER A 629 -59.16 36.98 28.73
C SER A 629 -60.01 35.92 28.02
N THR A 630 -59.40 34.85 27.50
CA THR A 630 -60.14 33.68 26.97
C THR A 630 -60.97 32.92 28.01
N ARG A 631 -60.75 33.14 29.32
CA ARG A 631 -61.59 32.52 30.38
C ARG A 631 -62.96 33.17 30.53
N LEU A 632 -63.19 34.31 29.88
CA LEU A 632 -64.51 34.95 29.85
C LEU A 632 -65.53 34.12 29.05
N ASN A 633 -65.04 33.23 28.15
CA ASN A 633 -65.78 32.14 27.51
C ASN A 633 -67.20 32.52 27.07
N THR A 634 -67.26 33.36 26.04
CA THR A 634 -68.49 33.86 25.41
C THR A 634 -69.25 32.78 24.62
N GLY A 635 -68.62 31.62 24.38
CA GLY A 635 -69.21 30.48 23.68
C GLY A 635 -69.06 30.52 22.16
N ASP A 636 -68.55 31.62 21.60
CA ASP A 636 -68.10 31.73 20.21
C ASP A 636 -66.57 31.89 20.17
N PRO A 637 -65.83 30.92 19.58
CA PRO A 637 -64.38 31.01 19.42
C PRO A 637 -63.87 32.28 18.72
N MET A 638 -64.67 32.94 17.86
CA MET A 638 -64.28 34.23 17.28
C MET A 638 -64.32 35.37 18.30
N HIS A 639 -65.35 35.42 19.15
CA HIS A 639 -65.46 36.44 20.20
C HIS A 639 -64.42 36.23 21.30
N ASP A 640 -64.15 34.97 21.70
CA ASP A 640 -63.08 34.65 22.65
C ASP A 640 -61.68 34.92 22.05
N GLY A 641 -61.51 34.75 20.74
CA GLY A 641 -60.31 35.16 20.00
C GLY A 641 -60.12 36.68 19.94
N ALA A 642 -61.19 37.45 19.79
CA ALA A 642 -61.14 38.92 19.87
C ALA A 642 -60.77 39.39 21.30
N LEU A 643 -61.37 38.78 22.33
CA LEU A 643 -61.03 39.02 23.74
C LEU A 643 -59.58 38.62 24.06
N ALA A 644 -59.04 37.56 23.45
CA ALA A 644 -57.63 37.21 23.55
C ALA A 644 -56.71 38.38 23.13
N ILE A 645 -56.98 38.96 21.97
CA ILE A 645 -56.21 40.08 21.39
C ILE A 645 -56.35 41.35 22.26
N VAL A 646 -57.58 41.68 22.69
CA VAL A 646 -57.82 42.83 23.60
C VAL A 646 -57.08 42.66 24.93
N GLY A 647 -56.99 41.43 25.46
CA GLY A 647 -56.20 41.12 26.66
C GLY A 647 -54.70 41.38 26.50
N VAL A 648 -54.12 41.13 25.32
CA VAL A 648 -52.72 41.50 25.02
C VAL A 648 -52.59 43.01 24.83
N GLN A 649 -53.54 43.65 24.15
CA GLN A 649 -53.57 45.10 23.96
C GLN A 649 -53.60 45.86 25.31
N ALA A 650 -54.25 45.27 26.32
CA ALA A 650 -54.31 45.81 27.68
C ALA A 650 -52.95 45.87 28.39
N LEU A 651 -52.07 44.88 28.19
CA LEU A 651 -50.71 44.89 28.75
C LEU A 651 -49.87 46.06 28.22
N ASN A 652 -50.13 46.48 26.97
CA ASN A 652 -49.48 47.62 26.34
C ASN A 652 -50.10 48.98 26.72
N GLY A 653 -51.02 49.01 27.70
CA GLY A 653 -51.56 50.23 28.30
C GLY A 653 -52.47 51.09 27.41
N ASN A 654 -52.86 50.58 26.24
CA ASN A 654 -53.40 51.42 25.15
C ASN A 654 -54.95 51.47 25.07
N LEU A 655 -55.66 51.09 26.14
CA LEU A 655 -57.13 51.00 26.17
C LEU A 655 -57.85 52.31 26.53
N ASP A 656 -57.20 53.22 27.25
CA ASP A 656 -57.82 54.47 27.73
C ASP A 656 -58.17 55.47 26.61
N GLN A 657 -57.76 55.21 25.36
CA GLN A 657 -58.04 56.04 24.19
C GLN A 657 -59.36 55.69 23.46
N MET A 658 -60.14 54.70 23.92
CA MET A 658 -61.39 54.27 23.27
C MET A 658 -62.67 54.47 24.12
N ALA A 659 -62.69 55.47 25.00
CA ALA A 659 -63.85 55.75 25.87
C ALA A 659 -64.25 57.24 25.91
N ALA A 660 -65.01 57.72 24.90
CA ALA A 660 -65.61 59.06 24.92
C ALA A 660 -66.92 59.16 24.09
N PRO A 661 -68.12 59.13 24.73
CA PRO A 661 -69.40 59.33 24.05
C PRO A 661 -70.13 60.63 24.46
N ALA A 662 -69.94 61.71 23.70
CA ALA A 662 -70.78 62.92 23.67
C ALA A 662 -70.43 63.74 22.41
N GLY A 663 -71.32 64.51 21.76
CA GLY A 663 -72.75 64.74 21.94
C GLY A 663 -73.32 65.43 20.68
N THR A 664 -74.64 65.54 20.55
CA THR A 664 -75.29 65.94 19.28
C THR A 664 -75.29 67.44 18.95
N ALA A 665 -75.22 67.71 17.63
CA ALA A 665 -75.77 68.87 16.91
C ALA A 665 -74.99 70.22 16.85
N ALA A 666 -74.33 70.43 15.71
CA ALA A 666 -74.65 71.53 14.79
C ALA A 666 -74.17 71.15 13.37
N ALA A 667 -74.75 71.71 12.30
CA ALA A 667 -74.44 71.34 10.91
C ALA A 667 -73.84 72.49 10.11
N GLN A 668 -72.87 72.18 9.24
CA GLN A 668 -72.58 72.91 8.01
C GLN A 668 -71.82 72.00 7.03
N ASP A 669 -72.11 72.16 5.73
CA ASP A 669 -71.58 71.35 4.61
C ASP A 669 -70.04 71.46 4.48
N SER A 670 -69.31 70.46 3.95
CA SER A 670 -69.34 70.17 2.51
C SER A 670 -68.74 68.83 2.04
N THR A 671 -69.36 68.28 0.99
CA THR A 671 -68.81 67.41 -0.08
C THR A 671 -68.11 66.09 0.27
N GLN A 672 -68.90 65.01 0.13
CA GLN A 672 -68.62 63.74 -0.60
C GLN A 672 -67.40 62.86 -0.23
N ALA A 673 -67.68 61.57 -0.07
CA ALA A 673 -66.70 60.49 0.11
C ALA A 673 -66.95 59.33 -0.88
N SER A 674 -65.87 58.65 -1.29
CA SER A 674 -65.86 57.32 -1.93
C SER A 674 -64.41 56.83 -2.06
N ALA A 675 -64.04 55.56 -1.88
CA ALA A 675 -64.75 54.42 -1.29
C ALA A 675 -63.72 53.35 -0.85
N SER A 676 -64.16 52.29 -0.18
CA SER A 676 -63.33 51.17 0.30
C SER A 676 -62.83 50.23 -0.81
N THR A 677 -61.60 49.72 -0.67
CA THR A 677 -61.13 48.48 -1.32
C THR A 677 -60.29 47.61 -0.37
N ASN A 678 -60.31 46.30 -0.58
CA ASN A 678 -59.79 45.29 0.35
C ASN A 678 -58.26 45.06 0.23
N PRO A 679 -57.57 44.67 1.32
CA PRO A 679 -56.14 44.35 1.30
C PRO A 679 -55.86 42.93 0.77
N MET A 680 -56.13 42.68 -0.52
CA MET A 680 -55.88 41.39 -1.19
C MET A 680 -55.33 41.56 -2.63
N ASP A 681 -54.38 42.48 -2.82
CA ASP A 681 -53.76 42.75 -4.14
C ASP A 681 -52.22 42.88 -4.11
N PHE A 682 -51.57 42.18 -3.17
CA PHE A 682 -50.10 42.24 -3.00
C PHE A 682 -49.32 41.21 -3.86
N PHE A 683 -50.01 40.41 -4.70
CA PHE A 683 -49.41 39.26 -5.40
C PHE A 683 -49.53 39.29 -6.93
N ALA A 684 -49.95 40.40 -7.54
CA ALA A 684 -50.40 40.43 -8.94
C ALA A 684 -49.75 41.49 -9.88
N SER A 685 -48.46 41.85 -9.76
CA SER A 685 -47.80 42.67 -10.82
C SER A 685 -46.24 42.75 -10.80
N ARG A 686 -45.51 41.64 -11.03
CA ARG A 686 -44.11 41.69 -11.55
C ARG A 686 -43.78 40.57 -12.54
N LYS A 687 -44.33 40.65 -13.75
CA LYS A 687 -43.82 39.93 -14.94
C LYS A 687 -44.24 40.67 -16.22
N LYS A 688 -43.39 40.60 -17.26
CA LYS A 688 -43.42 41.34 -18.55
C LYS A 688 -43.07 42.83 -18.48
N LEU A 689 -41.87 43.13 -18.98
CA LEU A 689 -41.57 44.30 -19.82
C LEU A 689 -40.51 43.80 -20.82
N ASP A 690 -40.90 43.62 -22.08
CA ASP A 690 -40.09 43.17 -23.22
C ASP A 690 -40.71 43.76 -24.50
N GLU A 691 -39.90 44.05 -25.52
CA GLU A 691 -40.26 44.54 -26.89
C GLU A 691 -40.90 45.97 -26.91
N VAL A 692 -40.70 46.89 -27.88
CA VAL A 692 -40.00 47.05 -29.20
C VAL A 692 -39.33 48.47 -29.16
N ALA A 693 -38.28 48.92 -29.85
CA ALA A 693 -37.57 48.64 -31.13
C ALA A 693 -36.02 48.68 -30.91
N ASP A 694 -35.08 48.40 -31.83
CA ASP A 694 -34.91 48.47 -33.30
C ASP A 694 -34.40 49.82 -33.87
N LYS A 695 -33.07 49.98 -34.02
CA LYS A 695 -32.36 50.09 -35.33
C LYS A 695 -30.87 50.47 -35.31
N ASP A 696 -30.16 49.96 -36.34
CA ASP A 696 -28.99 50.47 -37.09
C ASP A 696 -27.76 51.09 -36.36
N GLY A 697 -26.54 50.78 -36.81
CA GLY A 697 -25.33 51.58 -36.49
C GLY A 697 -23.99 50.83 -36.47
N ASP A 698 -23.26 50.87 -37.58
CA ASP A 698 -21.99 50.16 -37.81
C ASP A 698 -20.73 50.89 -37.26
N ASP A 699 -19.66 50.10 -37.11
CA ASP A 699 -18.24 50.42 -37.34
C ASP A 699 -17.37 51.43 -36.52
N THR A 700 -16.08 51.05 -36.42
CA THR A 700 -14.84 51.84 -36.25
C THR A 700 -14.36 52.54 -34.96
N GLU A 701 -13.05 52.34 -34.73
CA GLU A 701 -11.97 53.14 -34.11
C GLU A 701 -12.22 54.47 -33.36
N GLY A 702 -11.33 54.72 -32.36
CA GLY A 702 -10.46 55.92 -32.50
C GLY A 702 -10.21 56.85 -31.31
N LYS A 703 -9.11 56.61 -30.57
CA LYS A 703 -8.17 57.59 -29.98
C LYS A 703 -8.68 58.89 -29.32
N GLY A 704 -8.35 59.00 -28.02
CA GLY A 704 -7.77 60.22 -27.42
C GLY A 704 -8.74 61.18 -26.74
N LYS A 705 -8.30 62.13 -25.90
CA LYS A 705 -7.02 62.37 -25.19
C LYS A 705 -7.27 63.64 -24.35
N SER A 706 -6.47 63.87 -23.30
CA SER A 706 -6.43 65.09 -22.46
C SER A 706 -7.66 65.37 -21.56
N GLY A 707 -7.50 65.92 -20.35
CA GLY A 707 -6.27 66.00 -19.54
C GLY A 707 -6.20 67.18 -18.56
N SER A 708 -5.35 67.03 -17.51
CA SER A 708 -5.02 68.05 -16.48
C SER A 708 -6.20 68.43 -15.55
N SER A 709 -6.03 68.98 -14.33
CA SER A 709 -4.95 68.93 -13.29
C SER A 709 -5.57 69.49 -11.98
N SER A 710 -4.95 69.54 -10.79
CA SER A 710 -3.58 69.29 -10.27
C SER A 710 -3.71 68.77 -8.80
N GLY A 711 -2.72 68.66 -7.91
CA GLY A 711 -1.29 69.03 -7.92
C GLY A 711 -0.74 69.16 -6.49
N GLY A 712 0.52 68.76 -6.26
CA GLY A 712 1.19 68.77 -4.94
C GLY A 712 1.01 67.46 -4.15
N GLY A 713 2.03 66.79 -3.60
CA GLY A 713 3.46 67.10 -3.53
C GLY A 713 3.86 67.75 -2.19
N GLY A 714 4.88 67.28 -1.46
CA GLY A 714 5.74 66.10 -1.66
C GLY A 714 7.09 66.27 -0.97
N LYS A 715 7.81 65.17 -0.65
CA LYS A 715 9.27 65.17 -0.40
C LYS A 715 9.87 63.77 -0.27
N ALA A 716 11.01 63.62 -0.91
CA ALA A 716 12.07 62.62 -0.68
C ALA A 716 13.41 63.35 -0.92
N PRO A 717 14.57 62.69 -1.01
CA PRO A 717 15.08 61.50 -0.33
C PRO A 717 16.37 61.85 0.47
N LYS A 718 17.14 60.86 0.92
CA LYS A 718 18.56 60.74 0.50
C LYS A 718 19.19 59.38 0.80
N THR A 719 20.14 59.00 -0.06
CA THR A 719 20.87 57.73 -0.11
C THR A 719 22.37 57.95 0.14
N ALA A 720 23.06 56.86 0.45
CA ALA A 720 24.47 56.62 0.14
C ALA A 720 24.56 55.12 -0.23
N GLU A 721 24.42 54.78 -1.51
CA GLU A 721 25.46 54.78 -2.56
C GLU A 721 26.32 53.50 -2.58
N ASN A 722 26.06 52.68 -3.59
CA ASN A 722 27.06 52.39 -4.62
C ASN A 722 26.34 52.10 -5.95
N ALA A 723 26.90 52.52 -7.07
CA ALA A 723 26.22 52.48 -8.37
C ALA A 723 27.18 52.08 -9.51
N THR A 724 26.98 50.89 -10.07
CA THR A 724 27.52 50.43 -11.38
C THR A 724 26.77 49.17 -11.83
N ASP A 725 25.72 49.29 -12.66
CA ASP A 725 25.15 48.09 -13.32
C ASP A 725 24.36 48.35 -14.64
N SER A 726 24.42 49.58 -15.17
CA SER A 726 23.77 50.02 -16.40
C SER A 726 24.60 49.79 -17.67
N ALA A 727 25.74 49.11 -17.57
CA ALA A 727 26.74 49.04 -18.64
C ALA A 727 26.40 48.11 -19.81
N ASN A 728 25.56 47.08 -19.60
CA ASN A 728 25.34 45.97 -20.55
C ASN A 728 23.92 45.92 -21.16
N ILE A 729 23.24 47.06 -21.32
CA ILE A 729 21.93 47.16 -22.00
C ILE A 729 22.06 47.99 -23.28
N GLN A 730 21.70 47.39 -24.42
CA GLN A 730 21.64 48.08 -25.71
C GLN A 730 20.18 48.29 -26.10
N ASN A 731 19.73 49.54 -26.13
CA ASN A 731 18.36 49.85 -26.55
C ASN A 731 18.23 49.76 -28.09
N VAL A 732 17.09 49.27 -28.58
CA VAL A 732 16.77 49.08 -29.99
C VAL A 732 15.36 49.64 -30.30
N PRO A 733 15.16 50.35 -31.43
CA PRO A 733 13.83 50.82 -31.82
C PRO A 733 12.83 49.68 -31.99
N GLN A 734 11.62 49.85 -31.46
CA GLN A 734 10.64 48.77 -31.25
C GLN A 734 10.20 48.03 -32.53
N GLY A 735 10.33 48.65 -33.72
CA GLY A 735 10.06 48.03 -35.03
C GLY A 735 11.23 47.28 -35.65
N LYS A 736 12.36 47.11 -34.94
CA LYS A 736 13.58 46.40 -35.38
C LYS A 736 14.12 45.40 -34.35
N PHE A 737 13.32 45.05 -33.34
CA PHE A 737 13.73 44.10 -32.30
C PHE A 737 13.35 42.67 -32.70
N ASP A 738 14.33 41.85 -33.09
CA ASP A 738 14.17 40.39 -33.21
C ASP A 738 14.74 39.68 -31.96
N SER A 739 13.93 38.80 -31.38
CA SER A 739 14.31 37.93 -30.27
C SER A 739 15.47 36.97 -30.57
N MET A 740 15.61 36.46 -31.80
CA MET A 740 16.73 35.57 -32.17
C MET A 740 18.04 36.35 -32.28
N GLU A 741 18.03 37.49 -32.97
CA GLU A 741 19.21 38.36 -33.06
C GLU A 741 19.65 38.86 -31.67
N ALA A 742 18.71 39.18 -30.78
CA ALA A 742 19.03 39.59 -29.41
C ALA A 742 19.74 38.49 -28.60
N VAL A 743 19.34 37.22 -28.77
CA VAL A 743 20.00 36.07 -28.10
C VAL A 743 21.38 35.81 -28.69
N GLU A 744 21.53 35.81 -30.02
CA GLU A 744 22.85 35.68 -30.65
C GLU A 744 23.78 36.84 -30.29
N HIS A 745 23.28 38.07 -30.24
CA HIS A 745 24.07 39.24 -29.86
C HIS A 745 24.54 39.14 -28.42
N LYS A 746 23.68 38.70 -27.49
CA LYS A 746 24.06 38.47 -26.09
C LYS A 746 25.11 37.37 -25.96
N ALA A 747 24.97 36.26 -26.69
CA ALA A 747 25.97 35.19 -26.70
C ALA A 747 27.33 35.61 -27.28
N LYS A 748 27.35 36.56 -28.23
CA LYS A 748 28.58 37.06 -28.88
C LYS A 748 29.24 38.26 -28.17
N THR A 749 28.49 39.05 -27.40
CA THR A 749 28.98 40.34 -26.84
C THR A 749 28.77 40.51 -25.33
N GLY A 750 27.97 39.66 -24.69
CA GLY A 750 27.55 39.82 -23.29
C GLY A 750 26.50 40.92 -23.04
N MET A 751 26.18 41.76 -24.03
CA MET A 751 25.22 42.85 -23.90
C MET A 751 23.79 42.40 -24.25
N THR A 752 22.82 42.76 -23.42
CA THR A 752 21.41 42.43 -23.62
C THR A 752 20.74 43.51 -24.45
N MET A 753 20.24 43.16 -25.64
CA MET A 753 19.40 44.05 -26.45
C MET A 753 17.99 44.13 -25.88
N MET A 754 17.38 45.32 -25.86
CA MET A 754 16.00 45.55 -25.39
C MET A 754 15.28 46.63 -26.20
N PRO A 755 13.93 46.57 -26.35
CA PRO A 755 13.17 47.66 -26.94
C PRO A 755 13.26 48.95 -26.10
N GLU A 756 13.40 50.10 -26.78
CA GLU A 756 13.55 51.41 -26.14
C GLU A 756 12.44 51.76 -25.12
N ASN A 757 11.19 51.41 -25.45
CA ASN A 757 9.97 51.84 -24.76
C ASN A 757 9.63 51.11 -23.43
N LEU A 758 10.50 50.24 -22.90
CA LEU A 758 10.29 49.68 -21.55
C LEU A 758 10.70 50.68 -20.45
N SER A 759 10.00 50.66 -19.31
CA SER A 759 10.44 51.32 -18.07
C SER A 759 11.67 50.62 -17.48
N ASP A 760 12.52 51.36 -16.77
CA ASP A 760 13.82 50.85 -16.32
C ASP A 760 13.69 49.72 -15.28
N GLU A 761 12.64 49.73 -14.47
CA GLU A 761 12.30 48.62 -13.56
C GLU A 761 12.01 47.32 -14.34
N VAL A 762 11.23 47.40 -15.41
CA VAL A 762 10.96 46.25 -16.30
C VAL A 762 12.22 45.83 -17.06
N LYS A 763 13.06 46.78 -17.50
CA LYS A 763 14.38 46.47 -18.09
C LYS A 763 15.28 45.72 -17.08
N SER A 764 15.26 46.08 -15.80
CA SER A 764 16.04 45.38 -14.76
C SER A 764 15.57 43.94 -14.53
N ILE A 765 14.24 43.71 -14.50
CA ILE A 765 13.65 42.37 -14.34
C ILE A 765 14.00 41.51 -15.56
N LEU A 766 13.80 42.02 -16.77
CA LEU A 766 14.13 41.32 -18.02
C LEU A 766 15.63 41.04 -18.16
N LYS A 767 16.50 41.96 -17.69
CA LYS A 767 17.96 41.73 -17.62
C LYS A 767 18.26 40.53 -16.72
N SER A 768 17.74 40.53 -15.48
CA SER A 768 17.99 39.44 -14.52
C SER A 768 17.49 38.07 -15.02
N ALA A 769 16.31 38.04 -15.67
CA ALA A 769 15.77 36.83 -16.28
C ALA A 769 16.66 36.32 -17.43
N ALA A 770 17.11 37.23 -18.31
CA ALA A 770 17.99 36.90 -19.42
C ALA A 770 19.44 36.59 -18.99
N ASP A 771 19.91 37.08 -17.84
CA ASP A 771 21.22 36.75 -17.26
C ASP A 771 21.18 35.35 -16.62
N ASN A 772 20.13 35.03 -15.86
CA ASN A 772 19.92 33.68 -15.31
C ASN A 772 19.76 32.62 -16.42
N LEU A 773 19.03 32.93 -17.50
CA LEU A 773 18.94 32.04 -18.67
C LEU A 773 20.29 31.86 -19.37
N ALA A 774 21.09 32.93 -19.53
CA ALA A 774 22.41 32.83 -20.12
C ALA A 774 23.39 32.01 -19.25
N ALA A 775 23.34 32.17 -17.93
CA ALA A 775 24.12 31.36 -16.99
C ALA A 775 23.73 29.87 -17.04
N GLY A 776 22.43 29.55 -17.16
CA GLY A 776 21.96 28.17 -17.29
C GLY A 776 22.23 27.51 -18.65
N LEU A 777 22.31 28.28 -19.74
CA LEU A 777 22.53 27.77 -21.09
C LEU A 777 23.99 27.76 -21.55
N PHE A 778 24.82 28.66 -21.01
CA PHE A 778 26.21 28.87 -21.46
C PHE A 778 27.24 28.83 -20.32
N GLY A 779 26.83 28.61 -19.07
CA GLY A 779 27.73 28.47 -17.93
C GLY A 779 28.47 27.12 -17.92
N SER A 780 29.77 27.15 -17.68
CA SER A 780 30.56 25.94 -17.39
C SER A 780 30.22 25.42 -15.98
N PRO A 781 30.05 24.10 -15.78
CA PRO A 781 29.72 23.54 -14.47
C PRO A 781 30.93 23.52 -13.53
N GLU A 782 30.99 24.46 -12.58
CA GLU A 782 31.97 24.44 -11.50
C GLU A 782 31.58 23.47 -10.36
N LEU A 783 32.55 22.69 -9.89
CA LEU A 783 32.39 21.79 -8.73
C LEU A 783 32.66 22.55 -7.43
N GLN A 784 31.65 22.62 -6.55
CA GLN A 784 31.79 23.27 -5.24
C GLN A 784 32.81 22.54 -4.33
N PRO A 785 33.81 23.25 -3.76
CA PRO A 785 34.77 22.67 -2.81
C PRO A 785 34.26 22.78 -1.37
N GLY A 786 33.87 21.66 -0.73
CA GLY A 786 33.21 21.74 0.59
C GLY A 786 33.07 20.46 1.43
N ALA A 787 34.04 19.54 1.43
CA ALA A 787 33.97 18.33 2.28
C ALA A 787 35.34 17.83 2.79
N ALA A 788 35.95 18.54 3.73
CA ALA A 788 37.17 18.08 4.42
C ALA A 788 36.79 17.26 5.67
N GLY A 789 36.93 15.92 5.62
CA GLY A 789 36.29 15.03 6.61
C GLY A 789 36.97 13.69 6.92
N GLY A 790 38.29 13.59 6.81
CA GLY A 790 39.09 12.52 7.45
C GLY A 790 39.04 11.11 6.81
N GLY A 791 40.09 10.73 6.09
CA GLY A 791 40.31 9.36 5.62
C GLY A 791 41.51 9.26 4.67
N GLY A 792 42.64 8.72 5.13
CA GLY A 792 43.89 8.72 4.36
C GLY A 792 43.96 7.66 3.25
N GLY A 793 44.11 8.09 1.99
CA GLY A 793 44.33 7.21 0.83
C GLY A 793 45.31 7.82 -0.17
N LYS A 794 46.28 7.02 -0.64
CA LYS A 794 47.36 7.47 -1.53
C LYS A 794 46.81 7.95 -2.88
N GLY A 795 47.22 9.13 -3.34
CA GLY A 795 46.67 9.76 -4.54
C GLY A 795 47.16 9.15 -5.87
N LEU A 796 46.33 9.32 -6.91
CA LEU A 796 46.73 9.19 -8.31
C LEU A 796 46.75 10.56 -8.98
N LYS A 797 47.79 10.83 -9.78
CA LYS A 797 47.74 11.84 -10.85
C LYS A 797 47.32 11.15 -12.14
N LEU A 798 46.37 11.73 -12.87
CA LEU A 798 46.14 11.48 -14.30
C LEU A 798 46.11 12.83 -15.04
N PRO A 799 46.42 12.88 -16.35
CA PRO A 799 47.00 14.07 -16.96
C PRO A 799 46.02 14.90 -17.79
N ASN A 800 46.38 16.16 -18.03
CA ASN A 800 45.75 17.00 -19.04
C ASN A 800 45.94 16.40 -20.45
N ALA A 801 44.85 16.32 -21.22
CA ALA A 801 44.86 16.23 -22.67
C ALA A 801 43.72 17.12 -23.22
N PRO A 802 43.90 17.82 -24.36
CA PRO A 802 43.03 18.94 -24.73
C PRO A 802 41.78 18.55 -25.53
N LEU A 803 40.81 19.47 -25.51
CA LEU A 803 39.64 19.51 -26.41
C LEU A 803 40.06 19.48 -27.88
N ASN A 804 39.25 18.82 -28.72
CA ASN A 804 39.24 19.08 -30.16
C ASN A 804 37.83 18.82 -30.75
N ASN A 805 37.38 19.70 -31.63
CA ASN A 805 36.06 19.62 -32.25
C ASN A 805 36.01 18.54 -33.35
N THR A 806 34.84 17.93 -33.60
CA THR A 806 34.07 18.12 -34.85
C THR A 806 32.79 17.28 -34.97
N THR A 807 31.83 17.79 -35.77
CA THR A 807 30.64 17.15 -36.38
C THR A 807 29.51 16.60 -35.49
N PRO A 808 28.24 17.00 -35.72
CA PRO A 808 27.06 16.36 -35.14
C PRO A 808 26.48 15.27 -36.06
N PHE A 809 25.79 14.28 -35.47
CA PHE A 809 24.93 13.33 -36.20
C PHE A 809 23.46 13.51 -35.82
N LYS A 810 22.59 13.54 -36.84
CA LYS A 810 21.13 13.48 -36.66
C LYS A 810 20.66 12.03 -36.57
N ARG A 811 19.87 11.70 -35.55
CA ARG A 811 18.58 11.03 -35.70
C ARG A 811 17.71 11.25 -34.48
#